data_AF-A0A940MKJ0-F1
#
_entry.id   AF-A0A940MKJ0-F1
#
_cell.length_a   1.000
_cell.length_b   1.000
_cell.length_c   1.000
_cell.angle_alpha   90.00
_cell.angle_beta   90.00
_cell.angle_gamma   90.00
#
_symmetry.space_group_name_H-M   'P 1'
#
loop_
_entity.id
_entity.type
_entity.pdbx_description
1 polymer ?
#
loop_
_entity_poly.entity_id
_entity_poly.type
_entity_poly.pdbx_seq_one_letter_code
_entity_poly.pdbx_strand_id
1 'polypeptide(L)'
;MKFRFPIVIIDEDFRSENTSGLGIRALAQAIEAEGFEVLGVTSYGDLSQFAQQQSRASAFVLSIDDEEFTPGPDLDPAVVNLRSFIEEVRWKNADVPIFLHGETKTSRHLPNDILRELHGFIHMFEDTPEFVAKHIIREAKSYIEYIQPPFFKALLDYAEDGSYSWHCPGHSGGVAFLKSPVGQMYHQFYGENMLRADVCNAVEELGQLLDHNGAIGESEKNAARIFNADHCFFVTNGTSTSNKMVWHHTVAPGDVVVVDRNCHKSILHSIIMCGAIPVFLKPTRNHWGIIGPIPRSEFEPEAIKAKIRENPLLEGYDAETVKPRIMTVTQSTYDGVLYNTEAIKGALDGWIENLHFDEAWLPHAAFHPFYGTYHAMGRKRGRSKKSVTYVTQSVHKLLAGISQASHVLVQDSEEVKLDRHLFNEAYLMHTSTSPQYSIIASCDVAAAMMEPPGGTALVEESIVESLEFRRAMKKVGKDYAEDWWFKVWGPEDFDENEDGMGRATDWQLKRTDSEGLEPGGKDSWHGFGDMARDFNMLDPIKATIITPGLDIEGHFDDSGIPASIVSKYLTEHGVVVEKTGLYSFFIMFTIGITKGRWNTLLAALQQFKDDYDKNNPLWRVMPEFCAKQPRYERMGLKDLCQHVHAMYAKYDVARLSTEIYLSDHHPAMTPSDAYAHIARRKTERVAIDDLEGRITTSLVTPYPPGIPLLIPGEVFNAKIVDYLRFNREFARECPGFETDIHGLVVEKTENGQTLYFADCVAE
;
A
#
# COMPACT_ATOMS: atom_id res chain seq x y z
N MET A 1 17.84 -15.80 21.84
CA MET A 1 17.85 -15.78 20.35
C MET A 1 19.19 -15.20 19.89
N LYS A 2 19.65 -15.30 18.62
CA LYS A 2 20.85 -14.53 18.17
C LYS A 2 20.48 -13.62 17.00
N PHE A 3 20.22 -12.35 17.31
CA PHE A 3 20.14 -11.30 16.31
C PHE A 3 21.54 -10.98 15.78
N ARG A 4 21.66 -10.77 14.47
CA ARG A 4 22.94 -10.47 13.82
C ARG A 4 22.95 -9.01 13.38
N PHE A 5 23.46 -8.14 14.25
CA PHE A 5 23.70 -6.74 13.96
C PHE A 5 25.20 -6.43 14.11
N PRO A 6 26.02 -6.61 13.05
CA PRO A 6 27.45 -6.37 13.12
C PRO A 6 27.82 -4.94 13.53
N ILE A 7 29.00 -4.79 14.15
CA ILE A 7 29.69 -3.51 14.27
C ILE A 7 30.52 -3.33 13.00
N VAL A 8 30.32 -2.22 12.31
CA VAL A 8 31.03 -1.90 11.06
C VAL A 8 32.25 -1.06 11.39
N ILE A 9 33.41 -1.49 10.88
CA ILE A 9 34.67 -0.76 11.00
C ILE A 9 35.08 -0.31 9.60
N ILE A 10 35.23 1.00 9.40
CA ILE A 10 35.70 1.63 8.17
C ILE A 10 37.09 2.19 8.44
N ASP A 11 38.11 1.56 7.85
CA ASP A 11 39.51 1.89 8.05
C ASP A 11 40.33 1.47 6.82
N GLU A 12 41.03 2.41 6.18
CA GLU A 12 41.78 2.15 4.95
C GLU A 12 42.87 1.08 5.14
N ASP A 13 43.41 1.01 6.35
CA ASP A 13 44.45 0.10 6.78
C ASP A 13 43.92 -1.21 7.41
N PHE A 14 42.62 -1.46 7.38
CA PHE A 14 42.01 -2.64 8.00
C PHE A 14 42.66 -3.95 7.50
N ARG A 15 43.20 -3.94 6.28
CA ARG A 15 43.91 -5.07 5.65
C ARG A 15 45.44 -4.88 5.53
N SER A 16 45.98 -3.76 6.02
CA SER A 16 47.40 -3.41 5.99
C SER A 16 48.17 -4.00 7.17
N GLU A 17 49.44 -4.38 6.98
CA GLU A 17 50.32 -4.88 8.05
C GLU A 17 51.02 -3.76 8.86
N ASN A 18 50.59 -2.50 8.70
CA ASN A 18 51.13 -1.37 9.45
C ASN A 18 50.53 -1.28 10.86
N THR A 19 51.06 -0.36 11.67
CA THR A 19 50.67 -0.19 13.08
C THR A 19 49.17 0.12 13.23
N SER A 20 48.63 0.98 12.36
CA SER A 20 47.20 1.34 12.32
C SER A 20 46.33 0.10 12.05
N GLY A 21 46.63 -0.63 10.98
CA GLY A 21 45.92 -1.86 10.62
C GLY A 21 46.00 -2.97 11.66
N LEU A 22 47.14 -3.09 12.38
CA LEU A 22 47.27 -4.03 13.49
C LEU A 22 46.41 -3.62 14.71
N GLY A 23 46.36 -2.33 15.03
CA GLY A 23 45.55 -1.79 16.12
C GLY A 23 44.06 -2.02 15.91
N ILE A 24 43.54 -1.66 14.73
CA ILE A 24 42.11 -1.80 14.43
C ILE A 24 41.66 -3.27 14.34
N ARG A 25 42.53 -4.17 13.84
CA ARG A 25 42.23 -5.62 13.84
C ARG A 25 42.28 -6.23 15.24
N ALA A 26 43.13 -5.73 16.13
CA ALA A 26 43.10 -6.14 17.53
C ALA A 26 41.79 -5.73 18.21
N LEU A 27 41.28 -4.53 17.90
CA LEU A 27 39.95 -4.09 18.34
C LEU A 27 38.83 -4.97 17.76
N ALA A 28 38.87 -5.28 16.46
CA ALA A 28 37.91 -6.17 15.83
C ALA A 28 37.88 -7.55 16.52
N GLN A 29 39.04 -8.15 16.77
CA GLN A 29 39.16 -9.44 17.47
C GLN A 29 38.64 -9.35 18.91
N ALA A 30 38.87 -8.25 19.61
CA ALA A 30 38.34 -8.04 20.96
C ALA A 30 36.81 -7.96 20.96
N ILE A 31 36.20 -7.32 19.96
CA ILE A 31 34.74 -7.27 19.78
C ILE A 31 34.18 -8.67 19.47
N GLU A 32 34.83 -9.42 18.57
CA GLU A 32 34.43 -10.78 18.21
C GLU A 32 34.52 -11.75 19.40
N ALA A 33 35.54 -11.60 20.25
CA ALA A 33 35.72 -12.40 21.46
C ALA A 33 34.57 -12.22 22.47
N GLU A 34 33.92 -11.06 22.48
CA GLU A 34 32.72 -10.77 23.30
C GLU A 34 31.41 -11.20 22.61
N GLY A 35 31.49 -11.84 21.42
CA GLY A 35 30.39 -12.51 20.75
C GLY A 35 29.64 -11.68 19.70
N PHE A 36 30.10 -10.46 19.41
CA PHE A 36 29.58 -9.58 18.36
C PHE A 36 30.23 -9.87 17.01
N GLU A 37 29.48 -9.67 15.92
CA GLU A 37 30.02 -9.79 14.57
C GLU A 37 30.68 -8.47 14.16
N VAL A 38 31.82 -8.52 13.49
CA VAL A 38 32.51 -7.33 12.97
C VAL A 38 32.58 -7.41 11.45
N LEU A 39 32.29 -6.29 10.80
CA LEU A 39 32.42 -6.14 9.36
C LEU A 39 33.44 -5.03 9.07
N GLY A 40 34.64 -5.41 8.64
CA GLY A 40 35.71 -4.48 8.29
C GLY A 40 35.75 -4.13 6.80
N VAL A 41 35.81 -2.84 6.48
CA VAL A 41 35.88 -2.31 5.12
C VAL A 41 36.98 -1.24 4.98
N THR A 42 37.55 -1.14 3.78
CA THR A 42 38.81 -0.42 3.53
C THR A 42 38.68 0.91 2.80
N SER A 43 37.47 1.43 2.53
CA SER A 43 37.37 2.76 1.91
C SER A 43 36.02 3.42 2.14
N TYR A 44 36.06 4.75 2.15
CA TYR A 44 34.92 5.64 2.05
C TYR A 44 34.31 5.68 0.61
N GLY A 45 34.97 5.14 -0.41
CA GLY A 45 34.47 5.23 -1.81
C GLY A 45 33.11 4.57 -2.06
N ASP A 46 32.71 3.62 -1.21
CA ASP A 46 31.43 2.90 -1.24
C ASP A 46 30.38 3.49 -0.27
N LEU A 47 30.63 4.69 0.28
CA LEU A 47 29.85 5.33 1.33
C LEU A 47 28.32 5.25 1.14
N SER A 48 27.82 5.52 -0.06
CA SER A 48 26.38 5.48 -0.36
C SER A 48 25.82 4.05 -0.47
N GLN A 49 26.59 3.09 -1.01
CA GLN A 49 26.18 1.68 -1.07
C GLN A 49 26.24 1.02 0.30
N PHE A 50 27.22 1.41 1.13
CA PHE A 50 27.33 0.93 2.50
C PHE A 50 26.30 1.58 3.41
N ALA A 51 25.99 2.86 3.19
CA ALA A 51 24.90 3.55 3.86
C ALA A 51 23.55 2.86 3.60
N GLN A 52 23.34 2.33 2.40
CA GLN A 52 22.17 1.52 2.07
C GLN A 52 22.10 0.16 2.81
N GLN A 53 23.23 -0.38 3.31
CA GLN A 53 23.29 -1.62 4.09
C GLN A 53 23.25 -1.40 5.62
N GLN A 54 23.11 -0.14 6.08
CA GLN A 54 23.11 0.23 7.52
C GLN A 54 22.00 -0.39 8.35
N SER A 55 20.91 -0.88 7.74
CA SER A 55 19.81 -1.56 8.45
C SER A 55 20.27 -2.79 9.24
N ARG A 56 21.51 -3.26 9.00
CA ARG A 56 22.13 -4.38 9.71
C ARG A 56 23.21 -3.96 10.70
N ALA A 57 23.60 -2.69 10.79
CA ALA A 57 24.69 -2.28 11.68
C ALA A 57 24.16 -1.91 13.08
N SER A 58 24.92 -2.25 14.12
CA SER A 58 24.65 -1.82 15.50
C SER A 58 25.51 -0.66 15.97
N ALA A 59 26.65 -0.40 15.31
CA ALA A 59 27.50 0.76 15.49
C ALA A 59 28.47 0.90 14.30
N PHE A 60 29.00 2.11 14.11
CA PHE A 60 30.09 2.42 13.17
C PHE A 60 31.34 2.87 13.90
N VAL A 61 32.50 2.36 13.48
CA VAL A 61 33.83 2.85 13.88
C VAL A 61 34.52 3.37 12.63
N LEU A 62 34.85 4.65 12.62
CA LEU A 62 35.43 5.35 11.47
C LEU A 62 36.85 5.76 11.82
N SER A 63 37.83 5.31 11.04
CA SER A 63 39.22 5.67 11.24
C SER A 63 39.59 6.92 10.45
N ILE A 64 40.30 7.85 11.08
CA ILE A 64 40.85 9.05 10.42
C ILE A 64 42.31 9.16 10.79
N ASP A 65 43.16 9.27 9.76
CA ASP A 65 44.59 9.44 9.92
C ASP A 65 44.98 10.93 10.01
N ASP A 66 45.94 11.24 10.89
CA ASP A 66 46.40 12.63 11.10
C ASP A 66 47.06 13.24 9.83
N GLU A 67 47.50 12.41 8.87
CA GLU A 67 48.07 12.84 7.57
C GLU A 67 47.02 13.32 6.56
N GLU A 68 45.74 13.02 6.78
CA GLU A 68 44.67 13.47 5.90
C GLU A 68 44.37 14.97 6.07
N PHE A 69 44.72 15.56 7.23
CA PHE A 69 44.51 16.97 7.53
C PHE A 69 45.53 17.91 6.85
N THR A 70 45.13 18.51 5.74
CA THR A 70 45.86 19.56 5.02
C THR A 70 45.81 20.92 5.74
N PRO A 71 46.96 21.61 5.94
CA PRO A 71 46.98 22.96 6.48
C PRO A 71 46.54 23.99 5.42
N GLY A 72 45.31 24.48 5.52
CA GLY A 72 44.74 25.49 4.62
C GLY A 72 43.43 26.12 5.15
N PRO A 73 42.88 27.15 4.46
CA PRO A 73 41.60 27.77 4.82
C PRO A 73 40.37 26.96 4.40
N ASP A 74 40.53 25.98 3.52
CA ASP A 74 39.47 25.11 3.02
C ASP A 74 39.25 23.90 3.95
N LEU A 75 38.03 23.36 3.98
CA LEU A 75 37.70 22.15 4.75
C LEU A 75 38.43 20.94 4.19
N ASP A 76 39.00 20.14 5.09
CA ASP A 76 39.76 18.97 4.71
C ASP A 76 38.92 17.90 3.98
N PRO A 77 39.41 17.25 2.90
CA PRO A 77 38.71 16.17 2.22
C PRO A 77 38.21 15.04 3.15
N ALA A 78 38.97 14.67 4.18
CA ALA A 78 38.55 13.67 5.15
C ALA A 78 37.36 14.15 6.01
N VAL A 79 37.36 15.43 6.38
CA VAL A 79 36.24 16.07 7.10
C VAL A 79 34.99 16.14 6.22
N VAL A 80 35.15 16.37 4.91
CA VAL A 80 34.04 16.37 3.95
C VAL A 80 33.46 14.96 3.81
N ASN A 81 34.30 13.94 3.62
CA ASN A 81 33.86 12.55 3.50
C ASN A 81 33.18 12.05 4.78
N LEU A 82 33.73 12.39 5.96
CA LEU A 82 33.13 12.09 7.25
C LEU A 82 31.76 12.75 7.40
N ARG A 83 31.65 14.05 7.06
CA ARG A 83 30.38 14.78 7.11
C ARG A 83 29.35 14.12 6.20
N SER A 84 29.70 13.83 4.95
CA SER A 84 28.81 13.16 4.01
C SER A 84 28.37 11.78 4.50
N PHE A 85 29.25 10.99 5.12
CA PHE A 85 28.86 9.73 5.74
C PHE A 85 27.83 9.91 6.85
N ILE A 86 28.11 10.83 7.79
CA ILE A 86 27.24 11.08 8.93
C ILE A 86 25.88 11.59 8.45
N GLU A 87 25.86 12.48 7.47
CA GLU A 87 24.62 12.98 6.85
C GLU A 87 23.80 11.84 6.24
N GLU A 88 24.42 10.92 5.49
CA GLU A 88 23.77 9.74 4.92
C GLU A 88 23.26 8.76 5.99
N VAL A 89 24.04 8.53 7.06
CA VAL A 89 23.62 7.71 8.20
C VAL A 89 22.41 8.32 8.90
N ARG A 90 22.50 9.61 9.24
CA ARG A 90 21.48 10.35 10.01
C ARG A 90 20.22 10.60 9.20
N TRP A 91 20.32 10.61 7.87
CA TRP A 91 19.15 10.65 6.99
C TRP A 91 18.21 9.46 7.19
N LYS A 92 18.73 8.27 7.49
CA LYS A 92 17.92 7.06 7.77
C LYS A 92 17.78 6.74 9.24
N ASN A 93 18.78 7.09 10.04
CA ASN A 93 18.93 6.61 11.40
C ASN A 93 19.57 7.67 12.31
N ALA A 94 18.74 8.30 13.12
CA ALA A 94 19.17 9.37 14.02
C ALA A 94 20.12 8.87 15.13
N ASP A 95 19.97 7.61 15.56
CA ASP A 95 20.48 7.17 16.86
C ASP A 95 21.59 6.11 16.78
N VAL A 96 21.94 5.61 15.59
CA VAL A 96 23.01 4.60 15.48
C VAL A 96 24.34 5.18 16.00
N PRO A 97 25.04 4.48 16.91
CA PRO A 97 26.31 4.94 17.45
C PRO A 97 27.39 5.07 16.37
N ILE A 98 28.11 6.19 16.36
CA ILE A 98 29.25 6.45 15.49
C ILE A 98 30.45 6.82 16.35
N PHE A 99 31.52 6.06 16.25
CA PHE A 99 32.80 6.27 16.94
C PHE A 99 33.87 6.71 15.94
N LEU A 100 34.74 7.60 16.39
CA LEU A 100 35.93 7.97 15.64
C LEU A 100 37.17 7.29 16.24
N HIS A 101 37.96 6.65 15.40
CA HIS A 101 39.23 6.04 15.74
C HIS A 101 40.36 6.87 15.13
N GLY A 102 41.39 7.22 15.90
CA GLY A 102 42.50 8.04 15.39
C GLY A 102 43.69 8.18 16.33
N GLU A 103 44.78 8.77 15.83
CA GLU A 103 46.09 8.79 16.49
C GLU A 103 46.26 9.91 17.53
N THR A 104 46.08 11.20 17.19
CA THR A 104 46.47 12.28 18.13
C THR A 104 45.70 13.62 18.08
N LYS A 105 44.97 13.98 17.01
CA LYS A 105 44.45 15.37 16.83
C LYS A 105 42.96 15.50 16.46
N THR A 106 42.05 14.84 17.16
CA THR A 106 40.70 14.68 16.60
C THR A 106 39.62 15.69 17.07
N SER A 107 39.56 16.13 18.34
CA SER A 107 38.46 17.05 18.73
C SER A 107 38.65 18.53 18.36
N ARG A 108 39.89 19.02 18.31
CA ARG A 108 40.18 20.45 18.05
C ARG A 108 40.08 20.85 16.58
N HIS A 109 40.19 19.89 15.67
CA HIS A 109 40.23 20.08 14.23
C HIS A 109 38.91 19.72 13.55
N LEU A 110 37.99 19.06 14.28
CA LEU A 110 36.66 18.75 13.79
C LEU A 110 35.68 19.91 14.03
N PRO A 111 34.88 20.25 13.01
CA PRO A 111 33.75 21.16 13.16
C PRO A 111 32.74 20.69 14.24
N ASN A 112 32.14 21.63 14.96
CA ASN A 112 31.17 21.35 16.04
C ASN A 112 29.92 20.59 15.57
N ASP A 113 29.52 20.75 14.31
CA ASP A 113 28.42 20.01 13.69
C ASP A 113 28.73 18.50 13.64
N ILE A 114 29.96 18.11 13.33
CA ILE A 114 30.38 16.70 13.33
C ILE A 114 30.51 16.16 14.75
N LEU A 115 31.14 16.92 15.65
CA LEU A 115 31.35 16.50 17.05
C LEU A 115 30.05 16.14 17.77
N ARG A 116 28.93 16.78 17.40
CA ARG A 116 27.62 16.54 17.99
C ARG A 116 27.00 15.19 17.59
N GLU A 117 27.42 14.65 16.45
CA GLU A 117 26.86 13.40 15.90
C GLU A 117 27.64 12.15 16.35
N LEU A 118 28.86 12.34 16.87
CA LEU A 118 29.75 11.29 17.35
C LEU A 118 29.42 10.87 18.79
N HIS A 119 29.49 9.58 19.06
CA HIS A 119 29.25 8.97 20.37
C HIS A 119 30.53 8.82 21.20
N GLY A 120 31.70 8.79 20.55
CA GLY A 120 32.98 8.68 21.24
C GLY A 120 34.20 8.81 20.33
N PHE A 121 35.34 9.10 20.96
CA PHE A 121 36.67 9.09 20.36
C PHE A 121 37.46 7.94 20.95
N ILE A 122 38.14 7.20 20.09
CA ILE A 122 38.98 6.06 20.43
C ILE A 122 40.41 6.45 20.06
N HIS A 123 41.30 6.49 21.06
CA HIS A 123 42.69 6.84 20.85
C HIS A 123 43.53 5.57 20.66
N MET A 124 44.11 5.42 19.47
CA MET A 124 44.78 4.19 19.02
C MET A 124 45.90 3.70 19.97
N PHE A 125 46.61 4.62 20.62
CA PHE A 125 47.79 4.31 21.43
C PHE A 125 47.58 4.47 22.95
N GLU A 126 46.43 4.96 23.38
CA GLU A 126 46.16 5.25 24.79
C GLU A 126 45.22 4.23 25.43
N ASP A 127 44.29 3.67 24.65
CA ASP A 127 43.28 2.73 25.14
C ASP A 127 43.62 1.27 24.85
N THR A 128 43.19 0.35 25.72
CA THR A 128 43.33 -1.09 25.44
C THR A 128 42.16 -1.57 24.55
N PRO A 129 42.42 -2.41 23.53
CA PRO A 129 41.37 -2.93 22.65
C PRO A 129 40.19 -3.57 23.38
N GLU A 130 40.44 -4.26 24.50
CA GLU A 130 39.40 -4.91 25.30
C GLU A 130 38.49 -3.91 26.04
N PHE A 131 39.01 -2.77 26.46
CA PHE A 131 38.22 -1.74 27.11
C PHE A 131 37.33 -1.02 26.10
N VAL A 132 37.92 -0.64 24.95
CA VAL A 132 37.21 0.01 23.84
C VAL A 132 36.11 -0.91 23.30
N ALA A 133 36.39 -2.20 23.09
CA ALA A 133 35.41 -3.18 22.64
C ALA A 133 34.19 -3.21 23.57
N LYS A 134 34.40 -3.23 24.89
CA LYS A 134 33.30 -3.20 25.87
C LYS A 134 32.51 -1.90 25.82
N HIS A 135 33.16 -0.77 25.59
CA HIS A 135 32.48 0.51 25.43
C HIS A 135 31.59 0.54 24.18
N ILE A 136 32.11 0.14 23.02
CA ILE A 136 31.35 0.07 21.77
C ILE A 136 30.18 -0.90 21.91
N ILE A 137 30.43 -2.09 22.46
CA ILE A 137 29.38 -3.12 22.66
C ILE A 137 28.29 -2.61 23.60
N ARG A 138 28.63 -1.83 24.63
CA ARG A 138 27.63 -1.23 25.51
C ARG A 138 26.68 -0.31 24.73
N GLU A 139 27.22 0.62 23.95
CA GLU A 139 26.40 1.54 23.16
C GLU A 139 25.60 0.80 22.07
N ALA A 140 26.21 -0.19 21.42
CA ALA A 140 25.55 -1.03 20.43
C ALA A 140 24.37 -1.82 21.02
N LYS A 141 24.53 -2.38 22.24
CA LYS A 141 23.42 -3.05 22.97
C LYS A 141 22.33 -2.07 23.36
N SER A 142 22.70 -0.91 23.90
CA SER A 142 21.73 0.13 24.25
C SER A 142 20.93 0.61 23.04
N TYR A 143 21.57 0.74 21.87
CA TYR A 143 20.90 1.04 20.61
C TYR A 143 19.90 -0.06 20.20
N ILE A 144 20.33 -1.33 20.21
CA ILE A 144 19.45 -2.47 19.85
C ILE A 144 18.26 -2.59 20.80
N GLU A 145 18.44 -2.32 22.10
CA GLU A 145 17.36 -2.32 23.09
C GLU A 145 16.39 -1.14 22.92
N TYR A 146 16.89 0.01 22.45
CA TYR A 146 16.12 1.22 22.25
C TYR A 146 15.19 1.15 21.04
N ILE A 147 15.65 0.57 19.92
CA ILE A 147 14.88 0.49 18.67
C ILE A 147 13.72 -0.51 18.72
N GLN A 148 13.66 -1.36 19.75
CA GLN A 148 12.58 -2.34 19.89
C GLN A 148 11.31 -1.66 20.38
N PRO A 149 10.21 -1.70 19.61
CA PRO A 149 8.97 -1.12 20.07
C PRO A 149 8.32 -1.98 21.19
N PRO A 150 7.41 -1.41 21.99
CA PRO A 150 7.07 -1.95 23.31
C PRO A 150 6.56 -3.39 23.29
N PHE A 151 5.64 -3.72 22.38
CA PHE A 151 5.04 -5.05 22.31
C PHE A 151 6.02 -6.06 21.70
N PHE A 152 6.75 -5.68 20.65
CA PHE A 152 7.76 -6.57 20.09
C PHE A 152 8.85 -6.90 21.11
N LYS A 153 9.31 -5.90 21.89
CA LYS A 153 10.26 -6.11 22.99
C LYS A 153 9.74 -7.12 24.01
N ALA A 154 8.53 -6.90 24.52
CA ALA A 154 7.93 -7.81 25.50
C ALA A 154 7.78 -9.24 24.95
N LEU A 155 7.44 -9.37 23.65
CA LEU A 155 7.35 -10.67 22.97
C LEU A 155 8.72 -11.36 22.82
N LEU A 156 9.79 -10.58 22.60
CA LEU A 156 11.16 -11.11 22.58
C LEU A 156 11.57 -11.61 23.96
N ASP A 157 11.37 -10.80 25.00
CA ASP A 157 11.70 -11.16 26.38
C ASP A 157 10.99 -12.47 26.79
N TYR A 158 9.69 -12.57 26.51
CA TYR A 158 8.92 -13.80 26.75
C TYR A 158 9.48 -15.02 25.99
N ALA A 159 9.86 -14.83 24.72
CA ALA A 159 10.40 -15.90 23.90
C ALA A 159 11.80 -16.36 24.36
N GLU A 160 12.58 -15.47 24.99
CA GLU A 160 13.91 -15.78 25.54
C GLU A 160 13.86 -16.46 26.90
N ASP A 161 12.88 -16.14 27.73
CA ASP A 161 12.71 -16.73 29.07
C ASP A 161 12.44 -18.25 29.04
N GLY A 162 11.97 -18.78 27.91
CA GLY A 162 11.86 -20.23 27.69
C GLY A 162 10.83 -20.92 28.61
N SER A 163 9.82 -20.19 29.06
CA SER A 163 8.81 -20.64 30.00
C SER A 163 7.97 -21.81 29.48
N TYR A 164 7.79 -22.85 30.30
CA TYR A 164 6.89 -23.97 29.99
C TYR A 164 5.43 -23.57 30.24
N SER A 165 4.67 -23.40 29.15
CA SER A 165 3.26 -23.03 29.17
C SER A 165 2.32 -24.23 29.35
N TRP A 166 1.33 -24.11 30.24
CA TRP A 166 0.21 -25.05 30.41
C TRP A 166 -1.13 -24.48 29.94
N HIS A 167 -1.09 -23.56 28.96
CA HIS A 167 -2.25 -22.87 28.40
C HIS A 167 -2.32 -23.04 26.88
N CYS A 168 -3.35 -22.47 26.25
CA CYS A 168 -3.46 -22.40 24.79
C CYS A 168 -2.36 -21.48 24.20
N PRO A 169 -1.98 -21.64 22.92
CA PRO A 169 -2.47 -22.62 21.95
C PRO A 169 -1.96 -24.06 22.19
N GLY A 170 -2.74 -25.05 21.77
CA GLY A 170 -2.46 -26.48 22.03
C GLY A 170 -1.20 -27.04 21.35
N HIS A 171 -0.53 -26.28 20.49
CA HIS A 171 0.78 -26.67 19.96
C HIS A 171 1.93 -26.40 20.93
N SER A 172 1.71 -25.63 22.00
CA SER A 172 2.68 -25.34 23.06
C SER A 172 4.02 -24.85 22.51
N GLY A 173 4.01 -23.70 21.83
CA GLY A 173 5.22 -23.15 21.22
C GLY A 173 5.78 -23.95 20.04
N GLY A 174 4.99 -24.90 19.50
CA GLY A 174 5.33 -25.69 18.31
C GLY A 174 5.69 -27.15 18.61
N VAL A 175 5.80 -27.53 19.88
CA VAL A 175 6.15 -28.88 20.34
C VAL A 175 5.19 -29.95 19.81
N ALA A 176 3.90 -29.67 19.68
CA ALA A 176 2.95 -30.65 19.13
C ALA A 176 3.23 -31.00 17.66
N PHE A 177 3.72 -30.04 16.86
CA PHE A 177 4.05 -30.29 15.45
C PHE A 177 5.20 -31.28 15.30
N LEU A 178 6.14 -31.32 16.25
CA LEU A 178 7.26 -32.28 16.25
C LEU A 178 6.81 -33.74 16.43
N LYS A 179 5.55 -33.98 16.81
CA LYS A 179 4.99 -35.33 17.03
C LYS A 179 4.49 -36.00 15.74
N SER A 180 4.59 -35.34 14.58
CA SER A 180 4.14 -35.88 13.29
C SER A 180 5.12 -35.50 12.17
N PRO A 181 5.43 -36.38 11.20
CA PRO A 181 6.32 -36.05 10.08
C PRO A 181 5.90 -34.80 9.29
N VAL A 182 4.60 -34.65 9.01
CA VAL A 182 4.09 -33.45 8.32
C VAL A 182 4.18 -32.20 9.23
N GLY A 183 4.00 -32.39 10.53
CA GLY A 183 4.18 -31.31 11.50
C GLY A 183 5.65 -30.89 11.63
N GLN A 184 6.60 -31.81 11.52
CA GLN A 184 8.02 -31.49 11.50
C GLN A 184 8.39 -30.66 10.27
N MET A 185 7.83 -30.98 9.09
CA MET A 185 7.99 -30.15 7.89
C MET A 185 7.42 -28.75 8.11
N TYR A 186 6.23 -28.64 8.72
CA TYR A 186 5.60 -27.35 9.05
C TYR A 186 6.45 -26.54 10.04
N HIS A 187 6.97 -27.17 11.09
CA HIS A 187 7.83 -26.54 12.08
C HIS A 187 9.15 -26.04 11.47
N GLN A 188 9.76 -26.81 10.58
CA GLN A 188 10.98 -26.40 9.87
C GLN A 188 10.74 -25.26 8.89
N PHE A 189 9.58 -25.25 8.24
CA PHE A 189 9.20 -24.20 7.29
C PHE A 189 9.00 -22.84 7.98
N TYR A 190 8.20 -22.79 9.06
CA TYR A 190 7.91 -21.54 9.77
C TYR A 190 8.97 -21.14 10.80
N GLY A 191 9.69 -22.11 11.36
CA GLY A 191 10.68 -21.89 12.40
C GLY A 191 10.08 -21.75 13.80
N GLU A 192 10.91 -22.00 14.80
CA GLU A 192 10.52 -22.06 16.22
C GLU A 192 10.05 -20.71 16.77
N ASN A 193 10.68 -19.60 16.37
CA ASN A 193 10.36 -18.27 16.89
C ASN A 193 8.92 -17.84 16.56
N MET A 194 8.46 -18.10 15.34
CA MET A 194 7.09 -17.77 14.95
C MET A 194 6.07 -18.59 15.75
N LEU A 195 6.39 -19.86 16.03
CA LEU A 195 5.51 -20.74 16.80
C LEU A 195 5.53 -20.46 18.30
N ARG A 196 6.65 -19.96 18.84
CA ARG A 196 6.76 -19.49 20.23
C ARG A 196 6.07 -18.15 20.44
N ALA A 197 6.07 -17.29 19.43
CA ALA A 197 5.36 -16.02 19.45
C ALA A 197 3.82 -16.19 19.35
N ASP A 198 3.33 -17.38 19.00
CA ASP A 198 1.90 -17.68 19.00
C ASP A 198 1.43 -18.07 20.41
N VAL A 199 1.07 -17.05 21.17
CA VAL A 199 0.65 -17.11 22.58
C VAL A 199 -0.78 -16.61 22.74
N CYS A 200 -1.35 -16.80 23.93
CA CYS A 200 -2.69 -16.31 24.26
C CYS A 200 -2.66 -15.31 25.42
N ASN A 201 -3.83 -14.75 25.70
CA ASN A 201 -4.10 -13.81 26.79
C ASN A 201 -3.77 -14.30 28.21
N ALA A 202 -3.31 -15.55 28.38
CA ALA A 202 -2.82 -16.08 29.65
C ALA A 202 -1.44 -15.53 30.03
N VAL A 203 -0.71 -14.95 29.07
CA VAL A 203 0.59 -14.31 29.29
C VAL A 203 0.37 -12.85 29.69
N GLU A 204 0.18 -12.61 30.99
CA GLU A 204 -0.21 -11.29 31.53
C GLU A 204 0.80 -10.17 31.20
N GLU A 205 2.09 -10.48 31.15
CA GLU A 205 3.18 -9.53 30.86
C GLU A 205 3.09 -8.89 29.46
N LEU A 206 2.43 -9.53 28.50
CA LEU A 206 2.23 -8.98 27.15
C LEU A 206 1.02 -8.03 27.07
N GLY A 207 0.13 -8.07 28.07
CA GLY A 207 -1.16 -7.39 28.04
C GLY A 207 -2.19 -8.09 27.13
N GLN A 208 -3.33 -7.43 26.92
CA GLN A 208 -4.42 -7.94 26.10
C GLN A 208 -4.87 -6.93 25.06
N LEU A 209 -4.96 -7.39 23.80
CA LEU A 209 -5.41 -6.58 22.67
C LEU A 209 -6.84 -6.04 22.85
N LEU A 210 -7.73 -6.85 23.44
CA LEU A 210 -9.15 -6.51 23.62
C LEU A 210 -9.37 -5.45 24.72
N ASP A 211 -8.41 -5.32 25.64
CA ASP A 211 -8.46 -4.37 26.75
C ASP A 211 -7.55 -3.16 26.55
N HIS A 212 -6.75 -3.14 25.47
CA HIS A 212 -5.81 -2.07 25.15
C HIS A 212 -4.83 -1.76 26.30
N ASN A 213 -4.29 -2.80 26.95
CA ASN A 213 -3.43 -2.69 28.13
C ASN A 213 -2.06 -3.36 27.95
N GLY A 214 -1.20 -3.26 28.97
CA GLY A 214 0.16 -3.78 28.94
C GLY A 214 0.98 -3.24 27.77
N ALA A 215 1.89 -4.07 27.25
CA ALA A 215 2.77 -3.70 26.14
C ALA A 215 2.00 -3.39 24.85
N ILE A 216 0.85 -4.04 24.62
CA ILE A 216 -0.02 -3.74 23.48
C ILE A 216 -0.57 -2.31 23.57
N GLY A 217 -1.13 -1.93 24.72
CA GLY A 217 -1.67 -0.58 24.93
C GLY A 217 -0.60 0.53 24.87
N GLU A 218 0.64 0.22 25.26
CA GLU A 218 1.79 1.12 25.07
C GLU A 218 2.17 1.27 23.60
N SER A 219 2.12 0.17 22.84
CA SER A 219 2.39 0.15 21.40
C SER A 219 1.34 0.91 20.60
N GLU A 220 0.06 0.76 20.94
CA GLU A 220 -1.03 1.54 20.35
C GLU A 220 -0.86 3.05 20.59
N LYS A 221 -0.44 3.46 21.80
CA LYS A 221 -0.13 4.87 22.10
C LYS A 221 1.10 5.36 21.32
N ASN A 222 2.12 4.52 21.20
CA ASN A 222 3.32 4.85 20.45
C ASN A 222 3.00 5.00 18.95
N ALA A 223 2.23 4.09 18.38
CA ALA A 223 1.75 4.18 17.01
C ALA A 223 0.86 5.42 16.80
N ALA A 224 -0.05 5.73 17.72
CA ALA A 224 -0.85 6.96 17.65
C ALA A 224 0.04 8.22 17.57
N ARG A 225 1.10 8.29 18.40
CA ARG A 225 2.09 9.37 18.35
C ARG A 225 2.79 9.44 16.99
N ILE A 226 3.26 8.32 16.46
CA ILE A 226 4.00 8.25 15.18
C ILE A 226 3.11 8.67 14.00
N PHE A 227 1.88 8.16 13.94
CA PHE A 227 0.91 8.49 12.90
C PHE A 227 0.21 9.84 13.10
N ASN A 228 0.51 10.55 14.19
CA ASN A 228 -0.12 11.84 14.57
C ASN A 228 -1.65 11.75 14.73
N ALA A 229 -2.14 10.67 15.34
CA ALA A 229 -3.53 10.47 15.74
C ALA A 229 -3.67 10.59 17.27
N ASP A 230 -4.89 10.86 17.76
CA ASP A 230 -5.16 10.82 19.21
C ASP A 230 -5.30 9.38 19.71
N HIS A 231 -5.82 8.50 18.84
CA HIS A 231 -6.01 7.09 19.11
C HIS A 231 -5.55 6.25 17.93
N CYS A 232 -4.92 5.11 18.22
CA CYS A 232 -4.61 4.06 17.27
C CYS A 232 -5.06 2.73 17.87
N PHE A 233 -5.77 1.92 17.09
CA PHE A 233 -6.18 0.58 17.47
C PHE A 233 -5.58 -0.41 16.48
N PHE A 234 -4.90 -1.44 16.99
CA PHE A 234 -4.34 -2.50 16.15
C PHE A 234 -5.43 -3.48 15.78
N VAL A 235 -5.53 -3.88 14.50
CA VAL A 235 -6.56 -4.81 14.02
C VAL A 235 -5.90 -5.98 13.31
N THR A 236 -6.31 -7.20 13.68
CA THR A 236 -5.68 -8.44 13.19
C THR A 236 -6.51 -9.16 12.12
N ASN A 237 -7.48 -8.49 11.50
CA ASN A 237 -8.33 -9.07 10.45
C ASN A 237 -8.53 -8.10 9.26
N GLY A 238 -7.50 -7.32 8.97
CA GLY A 238 -7.39 -6.38 7.86
C GLY A 238 -8.29 -5.17 7.97
N THR A 239 -8.10 -4.21 7.07
CA THR A 239 -8.92 -2.99 6.99
C THR A 239 -10.38 -3.28 6.67
N SER A 240 -10.65 -4.44 6.04
CA SER A 240 -12.00 -4.99 5.91
C SER A 240 -12.76 -5.01 7.23
N THR A 241 -12.07 -5.29 8.33
CA THR A 241 -12.64 -5.37 9.68
C THR A 241 -12.59 -4.01 10.38
N SER A 242 -11.48 -3.28 10.24
CA SER A 242 -11.35 -1.89 10.71
C SER A 242 -12.52 -1.00 10.25
N ASN A 243 -12.88 -1.11 8.98
CA ASN A 243 -14.02 -0.41 8.39
C ASN A 243 -15.36 -0.76 9.07
N LYS A 244 -15.57 -2.03 9.45
CA LYS A 244 -16.79 -2.46 10.15
C LYS A 244 -16.83 -1.93 11.58
N MET A 245 -15.69 -1.91 12.27
CA MET A 245 -15.58 -1.36 13.63
C MET A 245 -15.96 0.12 13.67
N VAL A 246 -15.42 0.92 12.74
CA VAL A 246 -15.78 2.35 12.62
C VAL A 246 -17.28 2.51 12.35
N TRP A 247 -17.83 1.74 11.42
CA TRP A 247 -19.24 1.84 11.04
C TRP A 247 -20.19 1.39 12.17
N HIS A 248 -19.94 0.25 12.81
CA HIS A 248 -20.76 -0.24 13.92
C HIS A 248 -20.73 0.69 15.14
N HIS A 249 -19.68 1.49 15.31
CA HIS A 249 -19.62 2.51 16.35
C HIS A 249 -20.44 3.77 16.00
N THR A 250 -20.57 4.11 14.72
CA THR A 250 -21.05 5.44 14.28
C THR A 250 -22.40 5.43 13.59
N VAL A 251 -22.91 4.27 13.16
CA VAL A 251 -24.10 4.12 12.31
C VAL A 251 -25.10 3.13 12.92
N ALA A 252 -26.36 3.56 13.04
CA ALA A 252 -27.48 2.74 13.47
C ALA A 252 -28.41 2.37 12.28
N PRO A 253 -29.28 1.37 12.45
CA PRO A 253 -30.26 1.01 11.43
C PRO A 253 -31.19 2.18 11.05
N GLY A 254 -31.38 2.38 9.75
CA GLY A 254 -32.19 3.46 9.19
C GLY A 254 -31.48 4.82 9.06
N ASP A 255 -30.24 4.92 9.53
CA ASP A 255 -29.45 6.15 9.38
C ASP A 255 -29.06 6.40 7.91
N VAL A 256 -29.07 7.68 7.53
CA VAL A 256 -28.57 8.13 6.22
C VAL A 256 -27.05 8.27 6.28
N VAL A 257 -26.36 7.72 5.29
CA VAL A 257 -24.90 7.70 5.21
C VAL A 257 -24.41 8.16 3.83
N VAL A 258 -23.31 8.90 3.78
CA VAL A 258 -22.71 9.38 2.51
C VAL A 258 -21.50 8.52 2.19
N VAL A 259 -21.47 7.91 1.02
CA VAL A 259 -20.47 6.88 0.70
C VAL A 259 -19.95 7.06 -0.72
N ASP A 260 -18.64 6.94 -0.89
CA ASP A 260 -18.03 6.80 -2.22
C ASP A 260 -18.57 5.56 -2.93
N ARG A 261 -19.05 5.70 -4.17
CA ARG A 261 -19.49 4.55 -4.98
C ARG A 261 -18.33 3.60 -5.31
N ASN A 262 -17.10 4.10 -5.34
CA ASN A 262 -15.85 3.34 -5.45
C ASN A 262 -15.35 2.79 -4.09
N CYS A 263 -16.24 2.58 -3.12
CA CYS A 263 -15.84 2.03 -1.84
C CYS A 263 -15.48 0.54 -1.91
N HIS A 264 -14.60 0.11 -1.01
CA HIS A 264 -14.26 -1.30 -0.85
C HIS A 264 -15.48 -2.12 -0.40
N LYS A 265 -15.54 -3.40 -0.80
CA LYS A 265 -16.62 -4.34 -0.42
C LYS A 265 -16.95 -4.35 1.07
N SER A 266 -15.97 -4.09 1.94
CA SER A 266 -16.20 -4.02 3.39
C SER A 266 -17.13 -2.88 3.81
N ILE A 267 -17.10 -1.73 3.12
CA ILE A 267 -18.02 -0.62 3.39
C ILE A 267 -19.44 -1.02 3.03
N LEU A 268 -19.62 -1.71 1.92
CA LEU A 268 -20.93 -2.27 1.55
C LEU A 268 -21.41 -3.34 2.51
N HIS A 269 -20.50 -4.20 3.00
CA HIS A 269 -20.83 -5.12 4.09
C HIS A 269 -21.26 -4.34 5.34
N SER A 270 -20.60 -3.23 5.69
CA SER A 270 -21.04 -2.37 6.81
C SER A 270 -22.43 -1.78 6.59
N ILE A 271 -22.75 -1.29 5.38
CA ILE A 271 -24.10 -0.80 5.05
C ILE A 271 -25.15 -1.89 5.28
N ILE A 272 -24.89 -3.11 4.80
CA ILE A 272 -25.78 -4.27 4.98
C ILE A 272 -25.92 -4.63 6.47
N MET A 273 -24.81 -4.69 7.21
CA MET A 273 -24.79 -5.12 8.61
C MET A 273 -25.42 -4.09 9.56
N CYS A 274 -25.20 -2.80 9.31
CA CYS A 274 -25.77 -1.72 10.11
C CYS A 274 -27.21 -1.39 9.72
N GLY A 275 -27.69 -1.83 8.54
CA GLY A 275 -29.03 -1.47 8.05
C GLY A 275 -29.15 0.00 7.65
N ALA A 276 -28.06 0.60 7.16
CA ALA A 276 -28.00 2.01 6.78
C ALA A 276 -28.61 2.27 5.40
N ILE A 277 -29.03 3.51 5.14
CA ILE A 277 -29.55 3.94 3.85
C ILE A 277 -28.47 4.79 3.14
N PRO A 278 -27.80 4.25 2.09
CA PRO A 278 -26.68 4.93 1.47
C PRO A 278 -27.11 6.01 0.47
N VAL A 279 -26.38 7.11 0.49
CA VAL A 279 -26.35 8.16 -0.54
C VAL A 279 -24.96 8.13 -1.16
N PHE A 280 -24.88 7.76 -2.44
CA PHE A 280 -23.59 7.55 -3.11
C PHE A 280 -23.04 8.82 -3.78
N LEU A 281 -21.75 9.08 -3.56
CA LEU A 281 -20.97 10.05 -4.31
C LEU A 281 -20.42 9.37 -5.57
N LYS A 282 -20.67 9.95 -6.74
CA LYS A 282 -20.29 9.31 -8.02
C LYS A 282 -18.90 9.79 -8.45
N PRO A 283 -17.89 8.90 -8.54
CA PRO A 283 -16.58 9.24 -9.08
C PRO A 283 -16.64 9.45 -10.60
N THR A 284 -15.67 10.19 -11.12
CA THR A 284 -15.40 10.28 -12.57
C THR A 284 -14.68 9.03 -13.07
N ARG A 285 -14.60 8.86 -14.40
CA ARG A 285 -13.88 7.75 -15.05
C ARG A 285 -13.34 8.21 -16.40
N ASN A 286 -12.21 7.65 -16.83
CA ASN A 286 -11.70 7.81 -18.19
C ASN A 286 -11.86 6.50 -19.01
N HIS A 287 -11.69 6.58 -20.34
CA HIS A 287 -11.92 5.44 -21.23
C HIS A 287 -10.88 4.32 -21.12
N TRP A 288 -9.71 4.57 -20.51
CA TRP A 288 -8.77 3.52 -20.14
C TRP A 288 -9.26 2.67 -18.95
N GLY A 289 -10.44 2.95 -18.43
CA GLY A 289 -11.06 2.24 -17.32
C GLY A 289 -10.50 2.64 -15.96
N ILE A 290 -9.66 3.68 -15.89
CA ILE A 290 -9.11 4.24 -14.66
C ILE A 290 -10.20 5.06 -13.99
N ILE A 291 -10.32 4.89 -12.67
CA ILE A 291 -11.35 5.57 -11.90
C ILE A 291 -10.77 6.84 -11.35
N GLY A 292 -11.42 7.93 -11.75
CA GLY A 292 -11.07 9.27 -11.36
C GLY A 292 -11.65 9.62 -9.99
N PRO A 293 -11.43 10.86 -9.58
CA PRO A 293 -11.92 11.34 -8.31
C PRO A 293 -13.42 11.66 -8.37
N ILE A 294 -14.06 11.65 -7.20
CA ILE A 294 -15.33 12.34 -6.96
C ILE A 294 -15.09 13.85 -7.18
N PRO A 295 -15.86 14.52 -8.06
CA PRO A 295 -15.77 15.96 -8.25
C PRO A 295 -15.97 16.74 -6.95
N ARG A 296 -15.27 17.86 -6.77
CA ARG A 296 -15.41 18.71 -5.57
C ARG A 296 -16.86 19.09 -5.28
N SER A 297 -17.65 19.35 -6.33
CA SER A 297 -19.06 19.74 -6.21
C SER A 297 -19.94 18.68 -5.53
N GLU A 298 -19.57 17.40 -5.59
CA GLU A 298 -20.33 16.32 -4.94
C GLU A 298 -20.19 16.37 -3.40
N PHE A 299 -19.16 17.05 -2.87
CA PHE A 299 -18.97 17.24 -1.43
C PHE A 299 -19.71 18.45 -0.87
N GLU A 300 -20.35 19.25 -1.72
CA GLU A 300 -21.15 20.40 -1.28
C GLU A 300 -22.45 19.92 -0.62
N PRO A 301 -22.86 20.48 0.54
CA PRO A 301 -24.06 20.02 1.25
C PRO A 301 -25.34 20.00 0.40
N GLU A 302 -25.53 21.00 -0.47
CA GLU A 302 -26.70 21.04 -1.35
C GLU A 302 -26.70 19.93 -2.42
N ALA A 303 -25.54 19.50 -2.91
CA ALA A 303 -25.45 18.37 -3.84
C ALA A 303 -25.85 17.06 -3.14
N ILE A 304 -25.40 16.87 -1.90
CA ILE A 304 -25.77 15.70 -1.09
C ILE A 304 -27.27 15.74 -0.75
N LYS A 305 -27.82 16.90 -0.38
CA LYS A 305 -29.27 17.07 -0.15
C LYS A 305 -30.10 16.77 -1.40
N ALA A 306 -29.64 17.18 -2.58
CA ALA A 306 -30.30 16.85 -3.84
C ALA A 306 -30.39 15.32 -4.02
N LYS A 307 -29.30 14.60 -3.78
CA LYS A 307 -29.30 13.12 -3.83
C LYS A 307 -30.20 12.49 -2.77
N ILE A 308 -30.32 13.09 -1.57
CA ILE A 308 -31.27 12.64 -0.55
C ILE A 308 -32.71 12.78 -1.07
N ARG A 309 -33.06 13.90 -1.69
CA ARG A 309 -34.41 14.14 -2.26
C ARG A 309 -34.74 13.18 -3.41
N GLU A 310 -33.73 12.78 -4.18
CA GLU A 310 -33.87 11.88 -5.34
C GLU A 310 -33.86 10.39 -4.96
N ASN A 311 -33.41 10.03 -3.75
CA ASN A 311 -33.27 8.64 -3.33
C ASN A 311 -34.62 8.01 -2.98
N PRO A 312 -35.09 6.98 -3.71
CA PRO A 312 -36.37 6.32 -3.44
C PRO A 312 -36.49 5.74 -2.02
N LEU A 313 -35.37 5.30 -1.43
CA LEU A 313 -35.36 4.74 -0.07
C LEU A 313 -35.57 5.81 1.01
N LEU A 314 -35.50 7.08 0.66
CA LEU A 314 -35.68 8.24 1.55
C LEU A 314 -36.94 9.03 1.20
N GLU A 315 -37.88 8.45 0.44
CA GLU A 315 -39.16 9.08 0.18
C GLU A 315 -39.88 9.41 1.49
N GLY A 316 -40.27 10.68 1.67
CA GLY A 316 -40.90 11.17 2.90
C GLY A 316 -39.93 11.73 3.96
N TYR A 317 -38.62 11.62 3.76
CA TYR A 317 -37.63 12.32 4.60
C TYR A 317 -37.46 13.78 4.14
N ASP A 318 -37.33 14.71 5.09
CA ASP A 318 -37.00 16.10 4.78
C ASP A 318 -35.48 16.30 4.73
N ALA A 319 -34.96 16.46 3.51
CA ALA A 319 -33.53 16.65 3.23
C ALA A 319 -32.90 17.86 3.96
N GLU A 320 -33.68 18.86 4.40
CA GLU A 320 -33.14 19.98 5.18
C GLU A 320 -32.85 19.60 6.64
N THR A 321 -33.51 18.56 7.15
CA THR A 321 -33.40 18.11 8.54
C THR A 321 -32.54 16.86 8.69
N VAL A 322 -32.40 16.07 7.61
CA VAL A 322 -31.54 14.89 7.59
C VAL A 322 -30.09 15.30 7.83
N LYS A 323 -29.46 14.65 8.82
CA LYS A 323 -28.03 14.75 9.09
C LYS A 323 -27.38 13.40 8.84
N PRO A 324 -26.57 13.26 7.77
CA PRO A 324 -25.86 12.03 7.54
C PRO A 324 -24.92 11.70 8.71
N ARG A 325 -24.86 10.43 9.11
CA ARG A 325 -24.09 10.01 10.29
C ARG A 325 -22.60 9.89 10.04
N ILE A 326 -22.24 9.40 8.86
CA ILE A 326 -20.87 9.19 8.43
C ILE A 326 -20.72 9.54 6.96
N MET A 327 -19.58 10.11 6.61
CA MET A 327 -19.08 10.16 5.24
C MET A 327 -17.91 9.19 5.13
N THR A 328 -17.95 8.25 4.18
CA THR A 328 -16.81 7.38 3.87
C THR A 328 -16.31 7.59 2.44
N VAL A 329 -15.03 7.94 2.29
CA VAL A 329 -14.33 8.06 1.00
C VAL A 329 -13.08 7.19 0.97
N THR A 330 -12.84 6.55 -0.17
CA THR A 330 -11.62 5.78 -0.42
C THR A 330 -10.47 6.72 -0.82
N GLN A 331 -9.36 6.68 -0.08
CA GLN A 331 -8.27 7.66 -0.18
C GLN A 331 -6.89 6.97 -0.15
N SER A 332 -6.10 6.92 -1.21
CA SER A 332 -6.42 7.24 -2.60
C SER A 332 -7.41 6.24 -3.19
N THR A 333 -7.88 6.57 -4.40
CA THR A 333 -8.37 5.53 -5.32
C THR A 333 -7.29 4.48 -5.56
N TYR A 334 -7.70 3.30 -6.03
CA TYR A 334 -6.78 2.19 -6.30
C TYR A 334 -5.62 2.58 -7.23
N ASP A 335 -5.91 3.38 -8.27
CA ASP A 335 -4.94 3.82 -9.28
C ASP A 335 -4.09 5.03 -8.81
N GLY A 336 -4.24 5.45 -7.55
CA GLY A 336 -3.40 6.49 -6.94
C GLY A 336 -3.93 7.91 -7.02
N VAL A 337 -5.20 8.14 -7.34
CA VAL A 337 -5.78 9.49 -7.29
C VAL A 337 -6.10 9.84 -5.84
N LEU A 338 -5.45 10.89 -5.34
CA LEU A 338 -5.56 11.38 -3.98
C LEU A 338 -6.49 12.59 -3.91
N TYR A 339 -7.17 12.76 -2.77
CA TYR A 339 -8.02 13.91 -2.47
C TYR A 339 -7.38 14.87 -1.47
N ASN A 340 -7.65 16.16 -1.60
CA ASN A 340 -7.34 17.13 -0.56
C ASN A 340 -8.32 16.95 0.62
N THR A 341 -7.87 16.26 1.66
CA THR A 341 -8.74 15.89 2.79
C THR A 341 -9.15 17.10 3.62
N GLU A 342 -8.33 18.14 3.68
CA GLU A 342 -8.65 19.36 4.43
C GLU A 342 -9.79 20.15 3.76
N ALA A 343 -9.87 20.12 2.42
CA ALA A 343 -11.00 20.70 1.69
C ALA A 343 -12.31 19.94 1.99
N ILE A 344 -12.26 18.60 2.04
CA ILE A 344 -13.42 17.76 2.37
C ILE A 344 -13.86 17.97 3.82
N LYS A 345 -12.92 17.96 4.77
CA LYS A 345 -13.20 18.27 6.18
C LYS A 345 -13.85 19.64 6.32
N GLY A 346 -13.30 20.68 5.68
CA GLY A 346 -13.84 22.03 5.74
C GLY A 346 -15.26 22.17 5.19
N ALA A 347 -15.62 21.39 4.16
CA ALA A 347 -16.95 21.43 3.57
C ALA A 347 -18.02 20.72 4.42
N LEU A 348 -17.64 19.67 5.17
CA LEU A 348 -18.60 18.76 5.82
C LEU A 348 -18.58 18.84 7.36
N ASP A 349 -17.57 19.48 7.96
CA ASP A 349 -17.43 19.60 9.42
C ASP A 349 -18.66 20.21 10.08
N GLY A 350 -19.14 19.56 11.13
CA GLY A 350 -20.32 19.97 11.90
C GLY A 350 -21.68 19.66 11.27
N TRP A 351 -21.75 19.32 9.97
CA TRP A 351 -22.97 18.79 9.36
C TRP A 351 -23.01 17.25 9.40
N ILE A 352 -21.91 16.61 9.04
CA ILE A 352 -21.72 15.16 9.16
C ILE A 352 -20.83 14.89 10.36
N GLU A 353 -21.33 14.14 11.34
CA GLU A 353 -20.63 13.98 12.63
C GLU A 353 -19.33 13.17 12.53
N ASN A 354 -19.23 12.24 11.58
CA ASN A 354 -18.08 11.36 11.42
C ASN A 354 -17.53 11.42 9.99
N LEU A 355 -16.25 11.73 9.83
CA LEU A 355 -15.56 11.75 8.55
C LEU A 355 -14.57 10.58 8.51
N HIS A 356 -14.81 9.61 7.63
CA HIS A 356 -14.03 8.39 7.53
C HIS A 356 -13.31 8.32 6.19
N PHE A 357 -11.99 8.34 6.24
CA PHE A 357 -11.14 8.16 5.06
C PHE A 357 -10.56 6.74 5.10
N ASP A 358 -10.97 5.91 4.15
CA ASP A 358 -10.40 4.57 3.97
C ASP A 358 -9.05 4.72 3.27
N GLU A 359 -7.99 4.84 4.08
CA GLU A 359 -6.59 4.98 3.66
C GLU A 359 -5.83 3.66 3.55
N ALA A 360 -6.54 2.57 3.22
CA ALA A 360 -5.93 1.26 3.04
C ALA A 360 -4.74 1.27 2.07
N TRP A 361 -4.79 2.12 1.03
CA TRP A 361 -3.76 2.27 0.00
C TRP A 361 -2.85 3.50 0.19
N LEU A 362 -2.91 4.15 1.35
CA LEU A 362 -2.14 5.36 1.64
C LEU A 362 -1.55 5.43 3.07
N PRO A 363 -1.11 4.32 3.70
CA PRO A 363 -0.61 4.38 5.08
C PRO A 363 0.71 5.14 5.24
N HIS A 364 1.43 5.41 4.14
CA HIS A 364 2.77 6.00 4.15
C HIS A 364 2.76 7.53 3.99
N ALA A 365 1.65 8.14 3.54
CA ALA A 365 1.64 9.54 3.12
C ALA A 365 1.96 10.53 4.24
N ALA A 366 1.57 10.23 5.48
CA ALA A 366 1.80 11.08 6.65
C ALA A 366 3.29 11.30 6.96
N PHE A 367 4.17 10.45 6.44
CA PHE A 367 5.60 10.44 6.76
C PHE A 367 6.46 11.22 5.77
N HIS A 368 5.87 11.81 4.73
CA HIS A 368 6.62 12.57 3.73
C HIS A 368 5.91 13.87 3.31
N PRO A 369 6.59 15.04 3.34
CA PRO A 369 6.00 16.33 2.97
C PRO A 369 5.41 16.40 1.55
N PHE A 370 5.87 15.54 0.64
CA PHE A 370 5.37 15.45 -0.74
C PHE A 370 3.85 15.33 -0.81
N TYR A 371 3.23 14.58 0.10
CA TYR A 371 1.78 14.36 0.09
C TYR A 371 0.97 15.51 0.68
N GLY A 372 1.60 16.54 1.27
CA GLY A 372 0.91 17.77 1.68
C GLY A 372 -0.43 17.51 2.37
N THR A 373 -1.52 18.10 1.86
CA THR A 373 -2.89 17.95 2.39
C THR A 373 -3.66 16.75 1.82
N TYR A 374 -2.98 15.82 1.16
CA TYR A 374 -3.58 14.69 0.46
C TYR A 374 -3.69 13.41 1.31
N HIS A 375 -3.73 13.56 2.63
CA HIS A 375 -3.92 12.51 3.62
C HIS A 375 -4.57 13.11 4.88
N ALA A 376 -5.40 12.34 5.58
CA ALA A 376 -6.27 12.88 6.61
C ALA A 376 -5.60 13.07 7.98
N MET A 377 -4.56 12.29 8.32
CA MET A 377 -3.85 12.38 9.61
C MET A 377 -2.39 12.80 9.43
N GLY A 378 -1.89 13.73 10.25
CA GLY A 378 -0.49 14.16 10.21
C GLY A 378 -0.20 15.39 11.05
N ARG A 379 1.09 15.62 11.36
CA ARG A 379 1.55 16.69 12.27
C ARG A 379 1.06 18.11 11.94
N LYS A 380 0.79 18.40 10.66
CA LYS A 380 0.34 19.71 10.17
C LYS A 380 -1.13 19.70 9.70
N ARG A 381 -1.94 18.72 10.08
CA ARG A 381 -3.37 18.63 9.75
C ARG A 381 -4.20 19.28 10.85
N GLY A 382 -5.10 20.19 10.48
CA GLY A 382 -5.97 20.87 11.43
C GLY A 382 -7.01 19.88 11.99
N ARG A 383 -7.45 20.11 13.23
CA ARG A 383 -8.61 19.41 13.76
C ARG A 383 -9.87 20.01 13.15
N SER A 384 -10.84 19.15 12.85
CA SER A 384 -12.21 19.58 12.62
C SER A 384 -12.78 20.18 13.91
N LYS A 385 -13.75 21.09 13.81
CA LYS A 385 -14.36 21.70 15.01
C LYS A 385 -15.25 20.72 15.74
N LYS A 386 -16.08 19.97 15.01
CA LYS A 386 -17.10 19.08 15.59
C LYS A 386 -17.02 17.65 15.10
N SER A 387 -16.63 17.43 13.85
CA SER A 387 -16.66 16.10 13.27
C SER A 387 -15.44 15.28 13.65
N VAL A 388 -15.65 14.07 14.18
CA VAL A 388 -14.54 13.14 14.49
C VAL A 388 -14.01 12.56 13.18
N THR A 389 -12.68 12.55 13.03
CA THR A 389 -12.05 11.99 11.82
C THR A 389 -11.53 10.59 12.11
N TYR A 390 -11.90 9.64 11.25
CA TYR A 390 -11.44 8.25 11.27
C TYR A 390 -10.60 7.99 10.03
N VAL A 391 -9.51 7.26 10.21
CA VAL A 391 -8.68 6.74 9.12
C VAL A 391 -8.45 5.26 9.34
N THR A 392 -8.69 4.45 8.32
CA THR A 392 -8.38 3.01 8.35
C THR A 392 -7.26 2.71 7.37
N GLN A 393 -6.26 1.93 7.80
CA GLN A 393 -5.04 1.70 7.03
C GLN A 393 -4.68 0.22 7.02
N SER A 394 -4.38 -0.32 5.84
CA SER A 394 -3.85 -1.68 5.71
C SER A 394 -2.34 -1.61 5.81
N VAL A 395 -1.81 -1.88 7.01
CA VAL A 395 -0.37 -1.89 7.26
C VAL A 395 0.34 -2.85 6.29
N HIS A 396 -0.26 -4.01 6.04
CA HIS A 396 0.30 -5.04 5.16
C HIS A 396 0.28 -4.74 3.65
N LYS A 397 -0.32 -3.63 3.21
CA LYS A 397 -0.38 -3.29 1.78
C LYS A 397 0.84 -2.47 1.35
N LEU A 398 1.06 -1.33 2.01
CA LEU A 398 2.07 -0.34 1.61
C LEU A 398 3.08 0.00 2.72
N LEU A 399 2.91 -0.55 3.92
CA LEU A 399 3.95 -0.61 4.95
C LEU A 399 4.43 -2.07 5.10
N ALA A 400 5.26 -2.32 6.12
CA ALA A 400 5.83 -3.63 6.40
C ALA A 400 5.03 -4.42 7.45
N GLY A 401 3.80 -4.83 7.11
CA GLY A 401 2.95 -5.66 7.99
C GLY A 401 2.69 -7.06 7.42
N ILE A 402 2.45 -8.05 8.29
CA ILE A 402 1.94 -9.37 7.85
C ILE A 402 0.49 -9.20 7.40
N SER A 403 0.05 -9.95 6.38
CA SER A 403 -1.35 -9.97 5.92
C SER A 403 -2.33 -9.99 7.10
N GLN A 404 -3.41 -9.21 6.98
CA GLN A 404 -4.39 -8.89 8.03
C GLN A 404 -3.98 -7.80 9.04
N ALA A 405 -2.72 -7.35 9.10
CA ALA A 405 -2.32 -6.22 9.93
C ALA A 405 -2.96 -4.91 9.46
N SER A 406 -3.69 -4.23 10.34
CA SER A 406 -4.42 -2.99 10.03
C SER A 406 -4.46 -2.05 11.23
N HIS A 407 -4.62 -0.76 10.97
CA HIS A 407 -4.83 0.26 11.99
C HIS A 407 -6.19 0.93 11.81
N VAL A 408 -6.83 1.27 12.95
CA VAL A 408 -7.85 2.33 13.01
C VAL A 408 -7.21 3.53 13.72
N LEU A 409 -7.08 4.63 13.01
CA LEU A 409 -6.60 5.91 13.54
C LEU A 409 -7.80 6.83 13.77
N VAL A 410 -7.84 7.51 14.90
CA VAL A 410 -8.89 8.48 15.22
C VAL A 410 -8.28 9.79 15.66
N GLN A 411 -8.79 10.89 15.10
CA GLN A 411 -8.49 12.25 15.52
C GLN A 411 -9.75 12.87 16.11
N ASP A 412 -9.64 13.24 17.38
CA ASP A 412 -10.66 14.02 18.08
C ASP A 412 -10.85 15.36 17.37
N SER A 413 -12.09 15.84 17.36
CA SER A 413 -12.38 17.21 16.98
C SER A 413 -12.06 18.18 18.14
N GLU A 414 -12.19 19.48 17.91
CA GLU A 414 -12.03 20.47 18.97
C GLU A 414 -13.09 20.33 20.08
N GLU A 415 -14.32 19.98 19.72
CA GLU A 415 -15.47 19.93 20.65
C GLU A 415 -15.84 18.50 21.09
N VAL A 416 -15.58 17.49 20.25
CA VAL A 416 -16.01 16.10 20.43
C VAL A 416 -14.80 15.17 20.44
N LYS A 417 -14.70 14.36 21.50
CA LYS A 417 -13.68 13.33 21.68
C LYS A 417 -14.26 11.94 21.49
N LEU A 418 -13.43 10.99 21.09
CA LEU A 418 -13.81 9.59 21.01
C LEU A 418 -14.10 9.03 22.41
N ASP A 419 -15.30 8.49 22.59
CA ASP A 419 -15.56 7.60 23.72
C ASP A 419 -14.92 6.24 23.45
N ARG A 420 -13.72 6.04 23.99
CA ARG A 420 -12.94 4.81 23.80
C ARG A 420 -13.66 3.57 24.30
N HIS A 421 -14.49 3.67 25.35
CA HIS A 421 -15.20 2.52 25.89
C HIS A 421 -16.31 2.06 24.95
N LEU A 422 -17.09 3.01 24.41
CA LEU A 422 -18.12 2.71 23.41
C LEU A 422 -17.53 2.27 22.07
N PHE A 423 -16.38 2.81 21.67
CA PHE A 423 -15.66 2.30 20.49
C PHE A 423 -15.18 0.87 20.72
N ASN A 424 -14.73 0.55 21.94
CA ASN A 424 -14.26 -0.79 22.25
C ASN A 424 -15.36 -1.84 22.10
N GLU A 425 -16.63 -1.54 22.38
CA GLU A 425 -17.72 -2.49 22.14
C GLU A 425 -17.85 -2.89 20.66
N ALA A 426 -17.71 -1.93 19.73
CA ALA A 426 -17.68 -2.21 18.30
C ALA A 426 -16.40 -2.94 17.88
N TYR A 427 -15.27 -2.63 18.52
CA TYR A 427 -14.00 -3.31 18.31
C TYR A 427 -14.06 -4.79 18.74
N LEU A 428 -14.62 -5.08 19.92
CA LEU A 428 -14.80 -6.43 20.46
C LEU A 428 -15.73 -7.28 19.59
N MET A 429 -16.78 -6.69 19.02
CA MET A 429 -17.71 -7.38 18.12
C MET A 429 -17.02 -8.00 16.89
N HIS A 430 -15.88 -7.44 16.48
CA HIS A 430 -15.19 -7.78 15.24
C HIS A 430 -13.80 -8.37 15.43
N THR A 431 -13.31 -8.45 16.67
CA THR A 431 -11.97 -8.98 16.99
C THR A 431 -12.09 -10.40 17.55
N SER A 432 -11.22 -11.30 17.09
CA SER A 432 -11.11 -12.64 17.68
C SER A 432 -10.69 -12.52 19.15
N THR A 433 -11.30 -13.30 20.05
CA THR A 433 -10.86 -13.43 21.45
C THR A 433 -9.51 -14.12 21.58
N SER A 434 -8.96 -14.66 20.49
CA SER A 434 -7.61 -15.21 20.37
C SER A 434 -6.94 -14.57 19.15
N PRO A 435 -6.46 -13.32 19.26
CA PRO A 435 -5.75 -12.65 18.17
C PRO A 435 -4.37 -13.29 17.98
N GLN A 436 -3.83 -13.25 16.76
CA GLN A 436 -2.49 -13.75 16.48
C GLN A 436 -1.43 -12.68 16.81
N TYR A 437 -0.58 -12.97 17.80
CA TYR A 437 0.36 -11.97 18.35
C TYR A 437 1.45 -11.57 17.35
N SER A 438 1.81 -12.43 16.39
CA SER A 438 2.71 -12.05 15.30
C SER A 438 2.15 -10.93 14.41
N ILE A 439 0.82 -10.87 14.23
CA ILE A 439 0.18 -9.79 13.47
C ILE A 439 0.25 -8.48 14.27
N ILE A 440 -0.03 -8.54 15.57
CA ILE A 440 0.09 -7.40 16.49
C ILE A 440 1.53 -6.86 16.50
N ALA A 441 2.52 -7.73 16.61
CA ALA A 441 3.94 -7.36 16.54
C ALA A 441 4.29 -6.71 15.21
N SER A 442 3.72 -7.18 14.09
CA SER A 442 3.95 -6.55 12.79
C SER A 442 3.31 -5.14 12.69
N CYS A 443 2.18 -4.88 13.35
CA CYS A 443 1.63 -3.52 13.46
C CYS A 443 2.58 -2.59 14.24
N ASP A 444 3.09 -3.07 15.36
CA ASP A 444 4.01 -2.33 16.24
C ASP A 444 5.34 -2.02 15.54
N VAL A 445 5.97 -3.04 14.93
CA VAL A 445 7.21 -2.88 14.15
C VAL A 445 7.01 -1.99 12.93
N ALA A 446 5.90 -2.13 12.20
CA ALA A 446 5.62 -1.26 11.06
C ALA A 446 5.48 0.21 11.46
N ALA A 447 4.87 0.49 12.62
CA ALA A 447 4.82 1.85 13.16
C ALA A 447 6.23 2.37 13.48
N ALA A 448 7.05 1.58 14.19
CA ALA A 448 8.43 1.95 14.54
C ALA A 448 9.30 2.20 13.29
N MET A 449 9.16 1.40 12.24
CA MET A 449 9.88 1.61 10.96
C MET A 449 9.53 2.94 10.29
N MET A 450 8.33 3.46 10.55
CA MET A 450 7.87 4.73 9.97
C MET A 450 8.19 5.95 10.85
N GLU A 451 8.78 5.75 12.02
CA GLU A 451 9.23 6.85 12.86
C GLU A 451 10.31 7.68 12.12
N PRO A 452 10.17 9.01 11.99
CA PRO A 452 11.18 9.84 11.36
C PRO A 452 12.52 9.78 12.12
N PRO A 453 13.66 9.82 11.41
CA PRO A 453 13.80 10.12 9.98
C PRO A 453 13.66 8.91 9.05
N GLY A 454 13.77 7.67 9.56
CA GLY A 454 13.78 6.46 8.75
C GLY A 454 12.52 6.27 7.88
N GLY A 455 11.34 6.51 8.45
CA GLY A 455 10.08 6.47 7.69
C GLY A 455 10.02 7.48 6.55
N THR A 456 10.59 8.68 6.73
CA THR A 456 10.65 9.69 5.68
C THR A 456 11.56 9.23 4.55
N ALA A 457 12.74 8.70 4.87
CA ALA A 457 13.68 8.17 3.88
C ALA A 457 13.08 7.02 3.08
N LEU A 458 12.40 6.05 3.72
CA LEU A 458 11.75 4.92 3.04
C LEU A 458 10.71 5.35 2.01
N VAL A 459 9.94 6.40 2.32
CA VAL A 459 8.92 6.93 1.40
C VAL A 459 9.57 7.69 0.25
N GLU A 460 10.60 8.49 0.54
CA GLU A 460 11.37 9.21 -0.47
C GLU A 460 12.02 8.25 -1.47
N GLU A 461 12.66 7.17 -0.99
CA GLU A 461 13.23 6.13 -1.84
C GLU A 461 12.19 5.54 -2.78
N SER A 462 10.98 5.20 -2.30
CA SER A 462 9.93 4.66 -3.15
C SER A 462 9.48 5.64 -4.26
N ILE A 463 9.38 6.94 -3.93
CA ILE A 463 9.04 7.99 -4.91
C ILE A 463 10.15 8.11 -5.97
N VAL A 464 11.41 8.14 -5.53
CA VAL A 464 12.57 8.21 -6.43
C VAL A 464 12.62 6.99 -7.35
N GLU A 465 12.48 5.77 -6.82
CA GLU A 465 12.46 4.54 -7.62
C GLU A 465 11.35 4.51 -8.67
N SER A 466 10.16 5.04 -8.31
CA SER A 466 9.06 5.15 -9.27
C SER A 466 9.36 6.14 -10.40
N LEU A 467 9.99 7.26 -10.07
CA LEU A 467 10.42 8.26 -11.05
C LEU A 467 11.53 7.74 -11.96
N GLU A 468 12.51 7.03 -11.41
CA GLU A 468 13.56 6.37 -12.20
C GLU A 468 12.98 5.37 -13.20
N PHE A 469 12.02 4.56 -12.78
CA PHE A 469 11.31 3.66 -13.70
C PHE A 469 10.58 4.43 -14.81
N ARG A 470 9.90 5.53 -14.49
CA ARG A 470 9.20 6.37 -15.47
C ARG A 470 10.16 7.02 -16.46
N ARG A 471 11.30 7.56 -15.99
CA ARG A 471 12.38 8.10 -16.82
C ARG A 471 12.93 7.03 -17.76
N ALA A 472 13.18 5.82 -17.25
CA ALA A 472 13.66 4.70 -18.06
C ALA A 472 12.66 4.27 -19.14
N MET A 473 11.37 4.16 -18.80
CA MET A 473 10.30 3.87 -19.77
C MET A 473 10.23 4.91 -20.88
N LYS A 474 10.34 6.21 -20.53
CA LYS A 474 10.33 7.32 -21.50
C LYS A 474 11.57 7.31 -22.40
N LYS A 475 12.76 7.08 -21.83
CA LYS A 475 14.01 6.96 -22.59
C LYS A 475 13.93 5.82 -23.62
N VAL A 476 13.49 4.63 -23.21
CA VAL A 476 13.33 3.49 -24.12
C VAL A 476 12.32 3.81 -25.22
N GLY A 477 11.22 4.50 -24.90
CA GLY A 477 10.27 4.97 -25.91
C GLY A 477 10.91 5.90 -26.95
N LYS A 478 11.79 6.81 -26.54
CA LYS A 478 12.55 7.66 -27.48
C LYS A 478 13.51 6.87 -28.36
N ASP A 479 14.17 5.86 -27.80
CA ASP A 479 15.11 5.01 -28.54
C ASP A 479 14.41 4.20 -29.66
N TYR A 480 13.13 3.86 -29.48
CA TYR A 480 12.28 3.24 -30.51
C TYR A 480 11.66 4.24 -31.51
N ALA A 481 11.80 5.55 -31.28
CA ALA A 481 11.30 6.63 -32.14
C ALA A 481 9.80 6.50 -32.49
N GLU A 482 9.46 6.30 -33.77
CA GLU A 482 8.08 6.22 -34.27
C GLU A 482 7.46 4.82 -34.11
N ASP A 483 8.22 3.83 -33.62
CA ASP A 483 7.70 2.50 -33.38
C ASP A 483 6.95 2.43 -32.03
N TRP A 484 6.05 1.45 -31.88
CA TRP A 484 5.20 1.37 -30.71
C TRP A 484 6.00 1.02 -29.45
N TRP A 485 5.65 1.67 -28.34
CA TRP A 485 6.16 1.38 -27.00
C TRP A 485 5.07 1.64 -25.95
N PHE A 486 5.23 1.03 -24.78
CA PHE A 486 4.37 1.25 -23.63
C PHE A 486 4.50 2.69 -23.10
N LYS A 487 3.39 3.27 -22.66
CA LYS A 487 3.39 4.58 -21.97
C LYS A 487 3.18 4.40 -20.48
N VAL A 488 3.61 5.36 -19.66
CA VAL A 488 3.25 5.40 -18.24
C VAL A 488 2.33 6.58 -18.00
N TRP A 489 1.15 6.31 -17.48
CA TRP A 489 0.16 7.32 -17.14
C TRP A 489 0.67 8.22 -16.02
N GLY A 490 0.63 9.52 -16.27
CA GLY A 490 1.21 10.53 -15.40
C GLY A 490 1.57 11.79 -16.19
N PRO A 491 2.14 12.79 -15.51
CA PRO A 491 2.65 13.99 -16.17
C PRO A 491 3.79 13.64 -17.14
N GLU A 492 3.89 14.40 -18.24
CA GLU A 492 4.90 14.17 -19.29
C GLU A 492 6.15 15.05 -19.11
N ASP A 493 6.01 16.16 -18.38
CA ASP A 493 7.04 17.17 -18.11
C ASP A 493 7.70 16.93 -16.75
N PHE A 494 8.59 15.95 -16.69
CA PHE A 494 9.62 15.88 -15.67
C PHE A 494 10.97 15.96 -16.38
N ASP A 495 11.90 16.78 -15.88
CA ASP A 495 13.20 16.95 -16.52
C ASP A 495 13.96 15.61 -16.48
N GLU A 496 14.34 15.13 -17.66
CA GLU A 496 15.08 13.88 -17.82
C GLU A 496 16.51 13.99 -17.29
N ASN A 497 16.98 15.21 -17.04
CA ASN A 497 18.31 15.51 -16.51
C ASN A 497 18.29 15.94 -15.04
N GLU A 498 17.12 16.06 -14.40
CA GLU A 498 17.03 16.30 -12.95
C GLU A 498 16.89 14.97 -12.22
N ASP A 499 17.94 14.61 -11.47
CA ASP A 499 17.87 13.55 -10.46
C ASP A 499 16.96 13.97 -9.29
N GLY A 500 16.26 13.01 -8.71
CA GLY A 500 15.47 13.20 -7.49
C GLY A 500 13.95 13.07 -7.67
N MET A 501 13.22 13.49 -6.64
CA MET A 501 11.81 13.17 -6.37
C MET A 501 10.77 14.11 -7.05
N GLY A 502 11.22 15.11 -7.82
CA GLY A 502 10.34 16.09 -8.46
C GLY A 502 9.54 16.95 -7.47
N ARG A 503 8.57 17.74 -7.96
CA ARG A 503 7.68 18.56 -7.11
C ARG A 503 6.28 17.99 -7.07
N ALA A 504 5.66 17.99 -5.90
CA ALA A 504 4.28 17.52 -5.72
C ALA A 504 3.26 18.27 -6.60
N THR A 505 3.52 19.53 -6.94
CA THR A 505 2.68 20.36 -7.83
C THR A 505 2.58 19.81 -9.25
N ASP A 506 3.60 19.09 -9.70
CA ASP A 506 3.65 18.54 -11.06
C ASP A 506 2.69 17.36 -11.20
N TRP A 507 2.34 16.73 -10.07
CA TRP A 507 1.45 15.59 -9.96
C TRP A 507 -0.01 15.96 -9.69
N GLN A 508 -0.32 17.25 -9.54
CA GLN A 508 -1.70 17.70 -9.37
C GLN A 508 -2.51 17.50 -10.66
N LEU A 509 -3.76 17.04 -10.51
CA LEU A 509 -4.72 17.00 -11.61
C LEU A 509 -5.26 18.41 -11.80
N LYS A 510 -4.96 19.04 -12.94
CA LYS A 510 -5.26 20.45 -13.22
C LYS A 510 -6.51 20.62 -14.10
N ARG A 511 -7.03 21.84 -14.14
CA ARG A 511 -8.23 22.22 -14.90
C ARG A 511 -7.99 22.08 -16.41
N THR A 512 -8.96 21.50 -17.13
CA THR A 512 -9.00 21.46 -18.60
C THR A 512 -10.23 22.22 -19.12
N ASP A 513 -10.24 23.55 -19.04
CA ASP A 513 -11.39 24.33 -19.53
C ASP A 513 -11.03 25.40 -20.57
N SER A 514 -12.09 25.98 -21.14
CA SER A 514 -12.09 26.90 -22.27
C SER A 514 -11.39 28.25 -22.04
N GLU A 515 -10.80 28.50 -20.87
CA GLU A 515 -10.12 29.77 -20.54
C GLU A 515 -8.59 29.75 -20.79
N GLY A 516 -8.05 28.75 -21.48
CA GLY A 516 -6.77 28.92 -22.20
C GLY A 516 -5.67 27.87 -22.03
N LEU A 517 -6.02 26.58 -21.95
CA LEU A 517 -5.08 25.50 -22.31
C LEU A 517 -5.75 24.61 -23.36
N GLU A 518 -5.02 24.25 -24.41
CA GLU A 518 -5.55 23.49 -25.54
C GLU A 518 -6.07 22.12 -25.08
N PRO A 519 -7.24 21.65 -25.57
CA PRO A 519 -7.63 20.24 -25.47
C PRO A 519 -6.51 19.39 -26.08
N GLY A 520 -5.85 18.54 -25.28
CA GLY A 520 -4.64 17.81 -25.69
C GLY A 520 -3.31 18.46 -25.27
N GLY A 521 -3.34 19.49 -24.42
CA GLY A 521 -2.15 20.10 -23.83
C GLY A 521 -1.51 19.26 -22.69
N LYS A 522 -0.32 19.66 -22.26
CA LYS A 522 0.48 19.00 -21.20
C LYS A 522 -0.25 18.71 -19.88
N ASP A 523 -1.34 19.41 -19.60
CA ASP A 523 -2.12 19.29 -18.38
C ASP A 523 -3.35 18.36 -18.50
N SER A 524 -3.67 17.80 -19.69
CA SER A 524 -4.87 16.96 -19.91
C SER A 524 -4.62 15.45 -19.89
N TRP A 525 -3.42 15.01 -19.50
CA TRP A 525 -2.99 13.60 -19.53
C TRP A 525 -3.87 12.64 -18.70
N HIS A 526 -4.64 13.15 -17.74
CA HIS A 526 -5.45 12.34 -16.83
C HIS A 526 -6.79 11.87 -17.45
N GLY A 527 -7.35 12.61 -18.41
CA GLY A 527 -8.57 12.19 -19.13
C GLY A 527 -9.88 12.23 -18.33
N PHE A 528 -9.94 13.00 -17.23
CA PHE A 528 -11.14 13.13 -16.39
C PHE A 528 -11.99 14.37 -16.68
N GLY A 529 -11.59 15.18 -17.67
CA GLY A 529 -12.23 16.46 -17.95
C GLY A 529 -11.94 17.51 -16.88
N ASP A 530 -12.92 18.36 -16.59
CA ASP A 530 -12.76 19.51 -15.69
C ASP A 530 -12.48 19.08 -14.24
N MET A 531 -11.34 19.53 -13.72
CA MET A 531 -10.83 19.19 -12.40
C MET A 531 -10.66 20.44 -11.55
N ALA A 532 -11.17 20.39 -10.32
CA ALA A 532 -10.99 21.47 -9.37
C ALA A 532 -9.51 21.63 -9.00
N ARG A 533 -9.00 22.85 -9.10
CA ARG A 533 -7.62 23.20 -8.72
C ARG A 533 -7.36 22.86 -7.25
N ASP A 534 -6.14 22.36 -6.97
CA ASP A 534 -5.65 22.02 -5.63
C ASP A 534 -6.52 20.98 -4.88
N PHE A 535 -7.32 20.20 -5.62
CA PHE A 535 -8.22 19.21 -5.03
C PHE A 535 -7.73 17.77 -5.18
N ASN A 536 -7.07 17.43 -6.30
CA ASN A 536 -6.57 16.07 -6.54
C ASN A 536 -5.10 16.05 -6.99
N MET A 537 -4.40 14.96 -6.64
CA MET A 537 -3.08 14.65 -7.18
C MET A 537 -2.96 13.15 -7.51
N LEU A 538 -2.07 12.79 -8.42
CA LEU A 538 -1.67 11.41 -8.65
C LEU A 538 -0.49 11.06 -7.74
N ASP A 539 -0.61 9.93 -7.06
CA ASP A 539 0.45 9.33 -6.25
C ASP A 539 1.58 8.78 -7.16
N PRO A 540 2.82 9.30 -7.09
CA PRO A 540 3.90 8.91 -7.99
C PRO A 540 4.19 7.42 -7.98
N ILE A 541 4.14 6.80 -6.79
CA ILE A 541 4.48 5.40 -6.56
C ILE A 541 3.45 4.45 -7.19
N LYS A 542 2.35 5.00 -7.71
CA LYS A 542 1.27 4.28 -8.38
C LYS A 542 1.45 4.44 -9.89
N ALA A 543 2.18 3.50 -10.50
CA ALA A 543 2.54 3.55 -11.91
C ALA A 543 1.60 2.69 -12.76
N THR A 544 0.72 3.35 -13.51
CA THR A 544 -0.16 2.69 -14.48
C THR A 544 0.49 2.72 -15.87
N ILE A 545 0.78 1.55 -16.43
CA ILE A 545 1.35 1.38 -17.76
C ILE A 545 0.21 1.22 -18.76
N ILE A 546 0.24 1.98 -19.85
CA ILE A 546 -0.76 1.98 -20.92
C ILE A 546 -0.19 1.25 -22.14
N THR A 547 -0.97 0.34 -22.69
CA THR A 547 -0.65 -0.45 -23.88
C THR A 547 -1.32 0.16 -25.14
N PRO A 548 -0.75 0.01 -26.34
CA PRO A 548 -1.35 0.54 -27.57
C PRO A 548 -2.72 -0.09 -27.90
N GLY A 549 -3.59 0.66 -28.58
CA GLY A 549 -4.85 0.15 -29.13
C GLY A 549 -6.13 0.83 -28.65
N LEU A 550 -6.04 1.73 -27.67
CA LEU A 550 -7.16 2.52 -27.16
C LEU A 550 -6.67 3.92 -26.76
N ASP A 551 -7.23 4.95 -27.37
CA ASP A 551 -6.95 6.34 -27.00
C ASP A 551 -7.74 6.77 -25.73
N ILE A 552 -7.45 7.98 -25.23
CA ILE A 552 -8.08 8.48 -23.99
C ILE A 552 -9.53 8.95 -24.24
N GLU A 553 -9.88 9.26 -25.48
CA GLU A 553 -11.21 9.57 -25.98
C GLU A 553 -12.11 8.33 -26.13
N GLY A 554 -11.53 7.13 -26.04
CA GLY A 554 -12.23 5.86 -26.10
C GLY A 554 -12.40 5.28 -27.50
N HIS A 555 -11.60 5.73 -28.48
CA HIS A 555 -11.52 5.11 -29.80
C HIS A 555 -10.48 3.98 -29.83
N PHE A 556 -10.88 2.87 -30.42
CA PHE A 556 -9.98 1.76 -30.71
C PHE A 556 -9.20 2.06 -31.99
N ASP A 557 -7.89 1.86 -31.95
CA ASP A 557 -7.04 1.88 -33.14
C ASP A 557 -7.34 0.65 -34.03
N ASP A 558 -6.82 0.61 -35.26
CA ASP A 558 -6.94 -0.56 -36.15
C ASP A 558 -6.21 -1.81 -35.59
N SER A 559 -5.26 -1.61 -34.68
CA SER A 559 -4.53 -2.69 -34.02
C SER A 559 -4.25 -2.34 -32.58
N GLY A 560 -4.24 -3.35 -31.71
CA GLY A 560 -3.98 -3.12 -30.29
C GLY A 560 -3.32 -4.28 -29.57
N ILE A 561 -2.85 -3.98 -28.36
CA ILE A 561 -2.18 -4.91 -27.46
C ILE A 561 -2.96 -4.89 -26.15
N PRO A 562 -3.96 -5.79 -25.97
CA PRO A 562 -4.68 -5.91 -24.71
C PRO A 562 -3.74 -6.18 -23.53
N ALA A 563 -3.89 -5.41 -22.45
CA ALA A 563 -3.03 -5.50 -21.27
C ALA A 563 -3.12 -6.87 -20.57
N SER A 564 -4.25 -7.57 -20.72
CA SER A 564 -4.46 -8.93 -20.22
C SER A 564 -3.53 -9.98 -20.85
N ILE A 565 -3.03 -9.74 -22.06
CA ILE A 565 -2.03 -10.61 -22.71
C ILE A 565 -0.65 -10.29 -22.18
N VAL A 566 -0.31 -9.00 -22.05
CA VAL A 566 0.95 -8.54 -21.48
C VAL A 566 1.12 -9.08 -20.05
N SER A 567 0.09 -8.99 -19.21
CA SER A 567 0.15 -9.48 -17.83
C SER A 567 0.37 -10.99 -17.71
N LYS A 568 -0.25 -11.79 -18.58
CA LYS A 568 -0.03 -13.25 -18.64
C LYS A 568 1.36 -13.58 -19.12
N TYR A 569 1.87 -12.88 -20.15
CA TYR A 569 3.24 -13.02 -20.61
C TYR A 569 4.23 -12.70 -19.48
N LEU A 570 4.06 -11.56 -18.80
CA LEU A 570 4.89 -11.15 -17.68
C LEU A 570 4.89 -12.19 -16.55
N THR A 571 3.72 -12.80 -16.26
CA THR A 571 3.60 -13.83 -15.22
C THR A 571 4.48 -15.05 -15.51
N GLU A 572 4.50 -15.54 -16.76
CA GLU A 572 5.39 -16.65 -17.16
C GLU A 572 6.88 -16.27 -17.14
N HIS A 573 7.18 -14.96 -17.20
CA HIS A 573 8.53 -14.41 -17.09
C HIS A 573 8.86 -13.93 -15.67
N GLY A 574 8.10 -14.38 -14.66
CA GLY A 574 8.39 -14.13 -13.24
C GLY A 574 7.98 -12.74 -12.73
N VAL A 575 7.16 -12.01 -13.47
CA VAL A 575 6.67 -10.68 -13.09
C VAL A 575 5.15 -10.71 -12.91
N VAL A 576 4.69 -10.57 -11.67
CA VAL A 576 3.26 -10.51 -11.34
C VAL A 576 2.83 -9.06 -11.25
N VAL A 577 1.78 -8.72 -12.00
CA VAL A 577 1.16 -7.39 -11.97
C VAL A 577 -0.05 -7.39 -11.03
N GLU A 578 -0.28 -6.26 -10.38
CA GLU A 578 -1.28 -6.13 -9.31
C GLU A 578 -2.70 -6.02 -9.89
N LYS A 579 -2.92 -5.11 -10.86
CA LYS A 579 -4.20 -4.90 -11.54
C LYS A 579 -3.99 -4.82 -13.04
N THR A 580 -4.89 -5.42 -13.82
CA THR A 580 -4.88 -5.35 -15.29
C THR A 580 -6.25 -4.93 -15.83
N GLY A 581 -6.37 -3.72 -16.36
CA GLY A 581 -7.52 -3.28 -17.15
C GLY A 581 -7.49 -3.76 -18.60
N LEU A 582 -8.24 -3.08 -19.48
CA LEU A 582 -8.32 -3.44 -20.90
C LEU A 582 -7.00 -3.15 -21.64
N TYR A 583 -6.50 -1.91 -21.53
CA TYR A 583 -5.25 -1.42 -22.14
C TYR A 583 -4.34 -0.76 -21.13
N SER A 584 -4.52 -1.09 -19.85
CA SER A 584 -3.70 -0.59 -18.78
C SER A 584 -3.40 -1.68 -17.77
N PHE A 585 -2.23 -1.66 -17.18
CA PHE A 585 -1.92 -2.48 -16.01
C PHE A 585 -1.07 -1.67 -15.04
N PHE A 586 -1.21 -2.02 -13.77
CA PHE A 586 -0.76 -1.17 -12.68
C PHE A 586 0.34 -1.85 -11.87
N ILE A 587 1.34 -1.06 -11.49
CA ILE A 587 2.47 -1.45 -10.68
C ILE A 587 2.63 -0.46 -9.53
N MET A 588 2.88 -1.02 -8.36
CA MET A 588 2.98 -0.27 -7.12
C MET A 588 4.40 -0.29 -6.62
N PHE A 589 5.01 0.88 -6.45
CA PHE A 589 6.30 1.04 -5.79
C PHE A 589 6.05 1.11 -4.29
N THR A 590 6.29 0.00 -3.58
CA THR A 590 6.20 -0.08 -2.12
C THR A 590 7.57 0.21 -1.50
N ILE A 591 7.62 0.50 -0.21
CA ILE A 591 8.89 0.68 0.54
C ILE A 591 9.80 -0.56 0.52
N GLY A 592 9.31 -1.70 0.03
CA GLY A 592 10.09 -2.94 -0.14
C GLY A 592 10.61 -3.18 -1.56
N ILE A 593 10.34 -2.30 -2.52
CA ILE A 593 10.84 -2.42 -3.90
C ILE A 593 12.28 -1.94 -4.01
N THR A 594 13.06 -2.62 -4.85
CA THR A 594 14.48 -2.32 -5.09
C THR A 594 14.73 -2.06 -6.56
N LYS A 595 15.84 -1.36 -6.87
CA LYS A 595 16.32 -1.08 -8.24
C LYS A 595 16.33 -2.31 -9.15
N GLY A 596 16.70 -3.48 -8.62
CA GLY A 596 16.76 -4.73 -9.39
C GLY A 596 15.41 -5.20 -9.92
N ARG A 597 14.30 -4.90 -9.22
CA ARG A 597 12.97 -5.39 -9.60
C ARG A 597 12.41 -4.68 -10.84
N TRP A 598 12.41 -3.35 -10.87
CA TRP A 598 11.82 -2.63 -12.01
C TRP A 598 12.69 -2.70 -13.27
N ASN A 599 14.02 -2.84 -13.15
CA ASN A 599 14.90 -3.12 -14.29
C ASN A 599 14.56 -4.45 -14.97
N THR A 600 14.22 -5.48 -14.17
CA THR A 600 13.78 -6.79 -14.69
C THR A 600 12.46 -6.68 -15.44
N LEU A 601 11.50 -5.91 -14.91
CA LEU A 601 10.26 -5.59 -15.61
C LEU A 601 10.52 -4.88 -16.95
N LEU A 602 11.36 -3.84 -16.96
CA LEU A 602 11.68 -3.10 -18.17
C LEU A 602 12.29 -4.00 -19.25
N ALA A 603 13.16 -4.94 -18.86
CA ALA A 603 13.69 -5.96 -19.75
C ALA A 603 12.59 -6.92 -20.27
N ALA A 604 11.68 -7.36 -19.40
CA ALA A 604 10.57 -8.23 -19.80
C ALA A 604 9.59 -7.53 -20.76
N LEU A 605 9.35 -6.22 -20.62
CA LEU A 605 8.56 -5.44 -21.56
C LEU A 605 9.23 -5.32 -22.94
N GLN A 606 10.56 -5.18 -22.99
CA GLN A 606 11.31 -5.21 -24.25
C GLN A 606 11.24 -6.59 -24.91
N GLN A 607 11.37 -7.67 -24.13
CA GLN A 607 11.21 -9.04 -24.63
C GLN A 607 9.80 -9.29 -25.19
N PHE A 608 8.77 -8.80 -24.50
CA PHE A 608 7.40 -8.85 -25.01
C PHE A 608 7.27 -8.15 -26.36
N LYS A 609 7.82 -6.93 -26.49
CA LYS A 609 7.81 -6.19 -27.75
C LYS A 609 8.50 -6.97 -28.86
N ASP A 610 9.69 -7.49 -28.59
CA ASP A 610 10.46 -8.30 -29.54
C ASP A 610 9.70 -9.56 -30.00
N ASP A 611 9.06 -10.27 -29.08
CA ASP A 611 8.27 -11.46 -29.37
C ASP A 611 6.99 -11.13 -30.14
N TYR A 612 6.35 -10.00 -29.81
CA TYR A 612 5.18 -9.49 -30.50
C TYR A 612 5.51 -9.08 -31.94
N ASP A 613 6.59 -8.32 -32.15
CA ASP A 613 6.99 -7.82 -33.48
C ASP A 613 7.43 -8.97 -34.40
N LYS A 614 8.10 -9.99 -33.86
CA LYS A 614 8.45 -11.22 -34.59
C LYS A 614 7.27 -12.18 -34.77
N ASN A 615 6.13 -11.89 -34.15
CA ASN A 615 4.96 -12.76 -34.03
C ASN A 615 5.35 -14.19 -33.62
N ASN A 616 6.19 -14.31 -32.58
CA ASN A 616 6.66 -15.61 -32.11
C ASN A 616 5.47 -16.49 -31.67
N PRO A 617 5.54 -17.81 -31.95
CA PRO A 617 4.42 -18.70 -31.64
C PRO A 617 4.24 -18.86 -30.13
N LEU A 618 2.98 -18.89 -29.67
CA LEU A 618 2.66 -18.90 -28.24
C LEU A 618 3.20 -20.11 -27.48
N TRP A 619 3.29 -21.30 -28.10
CA TRP A 619 3.90 -22.47 -27.45
C TRP A 619 5.36 -22.24 -27.01
N ARG A 620 6.05 -21.28 -27.64
CA ARG A 620 7.42 -20.91 -27.32
C ARG A 620 7.51 -19.84 -26.24
N VAL A 621 6.64 -18.83 -26.31
CA VAL A 621 6.74 -17.61 -25.46
C VAL A 621 5.79 -17.63 -24.26
N MET A 622 4.72 -18.43 -24.31
CA MET A 622 3.74 -18.61 -23.25
C MET A 622 3.31 -20.09 -23.13
N PRO A 623 4.26 -21.03 -22.88
CA PRO A 623 3.97 -22.46 -22.84
C PRO A 623 2.97 -22.87 -21.74
N GLU A 624 2.97 -22.23 -20.58
CA GLU A 624 2.04 -22.58 -19.49
C GLU A 624 0.60 -22.18 -19.84
N PHE A 625 0.42 -21.02 -20.47
CA PHE A 625 -0.85 -20.59 -21.01
C PHE A 625 -1.35 -21.55 -22.09
N CYS A 626 -0.49 -21.97 -23.03
CA CYS A 626 -0.85 -22.96 -24.05
C CYS A 626 -1.21 -24.32 -23.46
N ALA A 627 -0.55 -24.76 -22.38
CA ALA A 627 -0.91 -26.01 -21.70
C ALA A 627 -2.34 -25.97 -21.13
N LYS A 628 -2.77 -24.81 -20.62
CA LYS A 628 -4.14 -24.60 -20.12
C LYS A 628 -5.14 -24.34 -21.25
N GLN A 629 -4.69 -23.70 -22.34
CA GLN A 629 -5.51 -23.29 -23.48
C GLN A 629 -4.89 -23.77 -24.81
N PRO A 630 -4.94 -25.09 -25.13
CA PRO A 630 -4.25 -25.65 -26.30
C PRO A 630 -4.67 -25.07 -27.65
N ARG A 631 -5.87 -24.47 -27.74
CA ARG A 631 -6.37 -23.84 -28.96
C ARG A 631 -5.49 -22.71 -29.50
N TYR A 632 -4.70 -22.07 -28.64
CA TYR A 632 -3.83 -20.96 -29.03
C TYR A 632 -2.40 -21.41 -29.37
N GLU A 633 -2.06 -22.70 -29.20
CA GLU A 633 -0.69 -23.20 -29.35
C GLU A 633 -0.03 -22.79 -30.68
N ARG A 634 -0.78 -22.83 -31.78
CA ARG A 634 -0.30 -22.50 -33.12
C ARG A 634 -0.42 -21.02 -33.50
N MET A 635 -0.98 -20.19 -32.64
CA MET A 635 -1.17 -18.76 -32.87
C MET A 635 0.11 -18.01 -32.49
N GLY A 636 0.46 -16.96 -33.23
CA GLY A 636 1.52 -16.05 -32.83
C GLY A 636 1.06 -15.06 -31.75
N LEU A 637 1.99 -14.49 -31.00
CA LEU A 637 1.67 -13.53 -29.94
C LEU A 637 0.91 -12.31 -30.47
N LYS A 638 1.30 -11.77 -31.63
CA LYS A 638 0.60 -10.65 -32.28
C LYS A 638 -0.78 -11.05 -32.75
N ASP A 639 -0.93 -12.26 -33.29
CA ASP A 639 -2.24 -12.76 -33.75
C ASP A 639 -3.24 -12.87 -32.57
N LEU A 640 -2.78 -13.32 -31.40
CA LEU A 640 -3.61 -13.37 -30.20
C LEU A 640 -4.01 -11.97 -29.71
N CYS A 641 -3.08 -11.02 -29.70
CA CYS A 641 -3.39 -9.62 -29.39
C CYS A 641 -4.47 -9.06 -30.31
N GLN A 642 -4.34 -9.27 -31.63
CA GLN A 642 -5.34 -8.77 -32.58
C GLN A 642 -6.68 -9.50 -32.45
N HIS A 643 -6.69 -10.79 -32.12
CA HIS A 643 -7.92 -11.53 -31.88
C HIS A 643 -8.72 -10.96 -30.70
N VAL A 644 -8.07 -10.70 -29.56
CA VAL A 644 -8.72 -10.14 -28.37
C VAL A 644 -9.09 -8.67 -28.59
N HIS A 645 -8.21 -7.89 -29.24
CA HIS A 645 -8.46 -6.49 -29.58
C HIS A 645 -9.71 -6.32 -30.47
N ALA A 646 -9.86 -7.15 -31.50
CA ALA A 646 -11.04 -7.14 -32.37
C ALA A 646 -12.34 -7.42 -31.61
N MET A 647 -12.30 -8.29 -30.60
CA MET A 647 -13.44 -8.53 -29.72
C MET A 647 -13.75 -7.31 -28.83
N TYR A 648 -12.74 -6.64 -28.27
CA TYR A 648 -12.96 -5.41 -27.51
C TYR A 648 -13.56 -4.29 -28.37
N ALA A 649 -13.06 -4.11 -29.60
CA ALA A 649 -13.57 -3.10 -30.53
C ALA A 649 -15.00 -3.42 -31.00
N LYS A 650 -15.31 -4.69 -31.31
CA LYS A 650 -16.64 -5.13 -31.77
C LYS A 650 -17.77 -4.77 -30.81
N TYR A 651 -17.51 -4.83 -29.49
CA TYR A 651 -18.51 -4.56 -28.45
C TYR A 651 -18.36 -3.18 -27.79
N ASP A 652 -17.46 -2.32 -28.30
CA ASP A 652 -17.13 -1.00 -27.73
C ASP A 652 -16.95 -1.05 -26.19
N VAL A 653 -16.15 -2.01 -25.74
CA VAL A 653 -16.08 -2.40 -24.32
C VAL A 653 -15.57 -1.26 -23.44
N ALA A 654 -14.75 -0.36 -23.98
CA ALA A 654 -14.26 0.82 -23.28
C ALA A 654 -15.43 1.73 -22.84
N ARG A 655 -16.36 2.02 -23.75
CA ARG A 655 -17.56 2.81 -23.43
C ARG A 655 -18.55 2.01 -22.60
N LEU A 656 -18.82 0.75 -22.95
CA LEU A 656 -19.73 -0.10 -22.19
C LEU A 656 -19.31 -0.22 -20.71
N SER A 657 -18.03 -0.45 -20.44
CA SER A 657 -17.49 -0.55 -19.08
C SER A 657 -17.55 0.77 -18.29
N THR A 658 -17.66 1.91 -18.97
CA THR A 658 -17.87 3.22 -18.35
C THR A 658 -19.37 3.45 -18.11
N GLU A 659 -20.21 3.20 -19.12
CA GLU A 659 -21.65 3.39 -19.08
C GLU A 659 -22.33 2.58 -17.98
N ILE A 660 -21.88 1.35 -17.69
CA ILE A 660 -22.48 0.55 -16.61
C ILE A 660 -22.39 1.26 -15.25
N TYR A 661 -21.31 1.99 -14.98
CA TYR A 661 -21.13 2.72 -13.70
C TYR A 661 -21.78 4.10 -13.71
N LEU A 662 -21.98 4.71 -14.88
CA LEU A 662 -22.64 6.01 -15.02
C LEU A 662 -24.16 5.90 -15.19
N SER A 663 -24.67 4.73 -15.58
CA SER A 663 -26.08 4.44 -15.71
C SER A 663 -26.85 4.61 -14.39
N ASP A 664 -28.18 4.66 -14.47
CA ASP A 664 -29.00 4.75 -13.26
C ASP A 664 -28.97 3.43 -12.47
N HIS A 665 -28.65 3.54 -11.18
CA HIS A 665 -28.60 2.42 -10.24
C HIS A 665 -29.77 2.58 -9.28
N HIS A 666 -30.94 2.15 -9.72
CA HIS A 666 -32.18 2.33 -8.98
C HIS A 666 -32.24 1.40 -7.75
N PRO A 667 -32.34 1.93 -6.51
CA PRO A 667 -32.53 1.10 -5.32
C PRO A 667 -34.01 0.82 -5.08
N ALA A 668 -34.43 -0.45 -5.19
CA ALA A 668 -35.80 -0.88 -4.96
C ALA A 668 -36.09 -1.27 -3.49
N MET A 669 -35.04 -1.63 -2.74
CA MET A 669 -35.13 -1.93 -1.30
C MET A 669 -33.78 -1.68 -0.62
N THR A 670 -33.78 -1.66 0.72
CA THR A 670 -32.53 -1.46 1.47
C THR A 670 -31.58 -2.65 1.27
N PRO A 671 -30.25 -2.43 1.31
CA PRO A 671 -29.30 -3.53 1.17
C PRO A 671 -29.42 -4.62 2.23
N SER A 672 -29.77 -4.24 3.45
CA SER A 672 -30.03 -5.19 4.55
C SER A 672 -31.24 -6.08 4.25
N ASP A 673 -32.35 -5.49 3.79
CA ASP A 673 -33.55 -6.25 3.47
C ASP A 673 -33.31 -7.22 2.31
N ALA A 674 -32.69 -6.75 1.23
CA ALA A 674 -32.33 -7.58 0.08
C ALA A 674 -31.42 -8.75 0.48
N TYR A 675 -30.38 -8.49 1.28
CA TYR A 675 -29.49 -9.54 1.75
C TYR A 675 -30.22 -10.55 2.66
N ALA A 676 -31.17 -10.10 3.47
CA ALA A 676 -31.97 -10.96 4.34
C ALA A 676 -32.83 -11.98 3.56
N HIS A 677 -33.13 -11.76 2.27
CA HIS A 677 -33.80 -12.76 1.42
C HIS A 677 -33.00 -14.06 1.30
N ILE A 678 -31.66 -13.98 1.30
CA ILE A 678 -30.78 -15.17 1.27
C ILE A 678 -31.03 -16.02 2.52
N ALA A 679 -30.97 -15.42 3.70
CA ALA A 679 -31.19 -16.11 4.98
C ALA A 679 -32.63 -16.64 5.10
N ARG A 680 -33.60 -15.92 4.54
CA ARG A 680 -35.02 -16.32 4.51
C ARG A 680 -35.34 -17.33 3.41
N ARG A 681 -34.37 -17.70 2.57
CA ARG A 681 -34.54 -18.59 1.41
C ARG A 681 -35.62 -18.09 0.44
N LYS A 682 -35.66 -16.78 0.24
CA LYS A 682 -36.55 -16.07 -0.69
C LYS A 682 -35.76 -15.46 -1.85
N THR A 683 -34.81 -16.24 -2.36
CA THR A 683 -33.91 -15.89 -3.45
C THR A 683 -34.17 -16.82 -4.62
N GLU A 684 -34.21 -16.27 -5.82
CA GLU A 684 -34.37 -16.98 -7.08
C GLU A 684 -33.11 -16.81 -7.92
N ARG A 685 -32.70 -17.89 -8.59
CA ARG A 685 -31.57 -17.87 -9.53
C ARG A 685 -32.08 -17.52 -10.92
N VAL A 686 -31.59 -16.40 -11.47
CA VAL A 686 -32.10 -15.83 -12.72
C VAL A 686 -31.00 -15.79 -13.77
N ALA A 687 -31.30 -16.25 -14.99
CA ALA A 687 -30.34 -16.26 -16.09
C ALA A 687 -30.05 -14.84 -16.57
N ILE A 688 -28.84 -14.59 -17.10
CA ILE A 688 -28.42 -13.25 -17.57
C ILE A 688 -29.47 -12.57 -18.46
N ASP A 689 -30.11 -13.34 -19.35
CA ASP A 689 -31.04 -12.78 -20.34
C ASP A 689 -32.36 -12.30 -19.74
N ASP A 690 -32.70 -12.75 -18.52
CA ASP A 690 -33.94 -12.45 -17.79
C ASP A 690 -33.68 -11.54 -16.56
N LEU A 691 -32.48 -10.94 -16.44
CA LEU A 691 -32.10 -10.13 -15.29
C LEU A 691 -32.70 -8.72 -15.29
N GLU A 692 -33.02 -8.14 -16.44
CA GLU A 692 -33.49 -6.75 -16.51
C GLU A 692 -34.76 -6.55 -15.66
N GLY A 693 -34.73 -5.58 -14.74
CA GLY A 693 -35.81 -5.32 -13.79
C GLY A 693 -35.77 -6.15 -12.51
N ARG A 694 -34.91 -7.17 -12.40
CA ARG A 694 -34.76 -7.99 -11.19
C ARG A 694 -33.93 -7.28 -10.12
N ILE A 695 -34.24 -7.55 -8.85
CA ILE A 695 -33.53 -6.98 -7.69
C ILE A 695 -32.46 -7.96 -7.22
N THR A 696 -31.19 -7.54 -7.18
CA THR A 696 -30.11 -8.43 -6.73
C THR A 696 -30.14 -8.64 -5.21
N THR A 697 -29.86 -9.86 -4.74
CA THR A 697 -29.68 -10.15 -3.30
C THR A 697 -28.22 -10.12 -2.86
N SER A 698 -27.30 -10.02 -3.82
CA SER A 698 -25.87 -10.18 -3.62
C SER A 698 -25.11 -8.99 -4.22
N LEU A 699 -23.85 -8.83 -3.84
CA LEU A 699 -22.98 -7.88 -4.54
C LEU A 699 -22.65 -8.42 -5.93
N VAL A 700 -22.83 -7.58 -6.97
CA VAL A 700 -22.34 -7.87 -8.32
C VAL A 700 -21.09 -7.03 -8.54
N THR A 701 -19.94 -7.66 -8.70
CA THR A 701 -18.65 -6.95 -8.70
C THR A 701 -17.72 -7.51 -9.78
N PRO A 702 -17.58 -6.80 -10.92
CA PRO A 702 -16.59 -7.13 -11.94
C PRO A 702 -15.15 -6.93 -11.43
N TYR A 703 -14.27 -7.88 -11.74
CA TYR A 703 -12.85 -7.85 -11.43
C TYR A 703 -11.99 -7.99 -12.68
N PRO A 704 -10.93 -7.15 -12.79
CA PRO A 704 -10.52 -6.06 -11.88
C PRO A 704 -11.21 -4.71 -12.19
N PRO A 705 -11.16 -3.70 -11.28
CA PRO A 705 -10.49 -3.69 -9.97
C PRO A 705 -11.32 -4.27 -8.82
N GLY A 706 -12.55 -4.71 -9.08
CA GLY A 706 -13.39 -5.23 -8.00
C GLY A 706 -14.29 -4.21 -7.33
N ILE A 707 -14.78 -3.26 -8.11
CA ILE A 707 -15.68 -2.23 -7.62
C ILE A 707 -17.12 -2.68 -7.83
N PRO A 708 -17.92 -2.72 -6.76
CA PRO A 708 -19.29 -3.15 -6.83
C PRO A 708 -20.07 -2.36 -7.88
N LEU A 709 -20.59 -3.08 -8.86
CA LEU A 709 -21.49 -2.56 -9.88
C LEU A 709 -22.89 -2.41 -9.27
N LEU A 710 -23.40 -3.50 -8.68
CA LEU A 710 -24.66 -3.49 -7.94
C LEU A 710 -24.46 -3.92 -6.48
N ILE A 711 -25.23 -3.29 -5.61
CA ILE A 711 -25.38 -3.66 -4.22
C ILE A 711 -26.73 -4.38 -4.01
N PRO A 712 -26.87 -5.26 -3.00
CA PRO A 712 -28.15 -5.86 -2.67
C PRO A 712 -29.26 -4.80 -2.61
N GLY A 713 -30.39 -5.07 -3.27
CA GLY A 713 -31.54 -4.17 -3.31
C GLY A 713 -31.59 -3.25 -4.52
N GLU A 714 -30.52 -3.15 -5.31
CA GLU A 714 -30.53 -2.46 -6.60
C GLU A 714 -31.05 -3.34 -7.73
N VAL A 715 -31.57 -2.67 -8.75
CA VAL A 715 -32.19 -3.29 -9.93
C VAL A 715 -31.21 -3.40 -11.08
N PHE A 716 -31.18 -4.56 -11.74
CA PHE A 716 -30.44 -4.74 -13.00
C PHE A 716 -31.10 -3.92 -14.12
N ASN A 717 -30.33 -3.03 -14.75
CA ASN A 717 -30.76 -2.27 -15.93
C ASN A 717 -30.22 -2.88 -17.23
N ALA A 718 -30.72 -2.41 -18.38
CA ALA A 718 -30.33 -2.89 -19.71
C ALA A 718 -28.80 -2.85 -19.96
N LYS A 719 -28.13 -1.76 -19.56
CA LYS A 719 -26.68 -1.58 -19.79
C LYS A 719 -25.84 -2.60 -19.01
N ILE A 720 -26.25 -2.88 -17.77
CA ILE A 720 -25.60 -3.91 -16.95
C ILE A 720 -25.81 -5.28 -17.60
N VAL A 721 -27.02 -5.60 -18.04
CA VAL A 721 -27.31 -6.87 -18.72
C VAL A 721 -26.49 -7.02 -20.01
N ASP A 722 -26.37 -5.96 -20.81
CA ASP A 722 -25.54 -5.96 -22.03
C ASP A 722 -24.05 -6.23 -21.72
N TYR A 723 -23.52 -5.64 -20.66
CA TYR A 723 -22.16 -5.94 -20.19
C TYR A 723 -22.01 -7.39 -19.74
N LEU A 724 -22.98 -7.95 -19.01
CA LEU A 724 -22.96 -9.36 -18.61
C LEU A 724 -23.05 -10.30 -19.82
N ARG A 725 -23.87 -9.97 -20.82
CA ARG A 725 -23.96 -10.70 -22.10
C ARG A 725 -22.64 -10.67 -22.85
N PHE A 726 -21.99 -9.51 -22.93
CA PHE A 726 -20.65 -9.37 -23.50
C PHE A 726 -19.65 -10.30 -22.79
N ASN A 727 -19.60 -10.29 -21.46
CA ASN A 727 -18.65 -11.11 -20.71
C ASN A 727 -18.88 -12.62 -20.92
N ARG A 728 -20.15 -13.06 -20.99
CA ARG A 728 -20.50 -14.44 -21.33
C ARG A 728 -20.00 -14.83 -22.73
N GLU A 729 -20.19 -13.97 -23.72
CA GLU A 729 -19.74 -14.20 -25.09
C GLU A 729 -18.21 -14.17 -25.20
N PHE A 730 -17.57 -13.20 -24.55
CA PHE A 730 -16.12 -13.05 -24.52
C PHE A 730 -15.44 -14.26 -23.89
N ALA A 731 -15.98 -14.79 -22.79
CA ALA A 731 -15.48 -16.02 -22.16
C ALA A 731 -15.55 -17.24 -23.10
N ARG A 732 -16.54 -17.29 -23.99
CA ARG A 732 -16.68 -18.38 -24.98
C ARG A 732 -15.66 -18.25 -26.11
N GLU A 733 -15.52 -17.05 -26.66
CA GLU A 733 -14.68 -16.81 -27.82
C GLU A 733 -13.18 -16.75 -27.46
N CYS A 734 -12.86 -16.16 -26.31
CA CYS A 734 -11.52 -15.91 -25.78
C CYS A 734 -11.28 -16.60 -24.41
N PRO A 735 -11.38 -17.94 -24.30
CA PRO A 735 -11.12 -18.64 -23.04
C PRO A 735 -9.69 -18.38 -22.55
N GLY A 736 -9.52 -18.31 -21.23
CA GLY A 736 -8.31 -17.85 -20.56
C GLY A 736 -8.26 -16.34 -20.31
N PHE A 737 -9.16 -15.54 -20.90
CA PHE A 737 -9.27 -14.09 -20.69
C PHE A 737 -10.59 -13.70 -20.04
N GLU A 738 -11.29 -14.63 -19.39
CA GLU A 738 -12.57 -14.38 -18.75
C GLU A 738 -12.47 -13.28 -17.69
N THR A 739 -13.46 -12.40 -17.66
CA THR A 739 -13.62 -11.43 -16.57
C THR A 739 -14.23 -12.15 -15.38
N ASP A 740 -13.59 -12.04 -14.22
CA ASP A 740 -14.15 -12.58 -12.98
C ASP A 740 -15.23 -11.62 -12.47
N ILE A 741 -16.47 -12.07 -12.34
CA ILE A 741 -17.57 -11.24 -11.85
C ILE A 741 -18.13 -11.92 -10.61
N HIS A 742 -17.73 -11.41 -9.44
CA HIS A 742 -18.26 -11.88 -8.17
C HIS A 742 -19.76 -11.58 -8.10
N GLY A 743 -20.55 -12.54 -7.62
CA GLY A 743 -22.01 -12.45 -7.57
C GLY A 743 -22.72 -13.14 -8.72
N LEU A 744 -21.99 -13.54 -9.78
CA LEU A 744 -22.52 -14.47 -10.77
C LEU A 744 -22.31 -15.91 -10.33
N VAL A 745 -23.28 -16.75 -10.66
CA VAL A 745 -23.22 -18.19 -10.47
C VAL A 745 -23.07 -18.86 -11.83
N VAL A 746 -22.08 -19.75 -11.91
CA VAL A 746 -21.72 -20.45 -13.14
C VAL A 746 -22.11 -21.91 -12.98
N GLU A 747 -22.99 -22.40 -13.86
CA GLU A 747 -23.41 -23.81 -13.89
C GLU A 747 -23.04 -24.44 -15.23
N LYS A 748 -22.50 -25.65 -15.20
CA LYS A 748 -22.22 -26.43 -16.41
C LYS A 748 -23.36 -27.42 -16.63
N THR A 749 -23.98 -27.37 -17.80
CA THR A 749 -25.00 -28.34 -18.19
C THR A 749 -24.38 -29.71 -18.50
N GLU A 750 -25.19 -30.76 -18.54
CA GLU A 750 -24.77 -32.11 -18.94
C GLU A 750 -24.13 -32.15 -20.34
N ASN A 751 -24.50 -31.19 -21.20
CA ASN A 751 -23.95 -31.04 -22.55
C ASN A 751 -22.65 -30.22 -22.60
N GLY A 752 -22.11 -29.81 -21.45
CA GLY A 752 -20.89 -29.01 -21.35
C GLY A 752 -21.06 -27.51 -21.61
N GLN A 753 -22.30 -27.03 -21.81
CA GLN A 753 -22.57 -25.60 -21.97
C GLN A 753 -22.47 -24.90 -20.61
N THR A 754 -21.77 -23.78 -20.57
CA THR A 754 -21.66 -22.95 -19.37
C THR A 754 -22.77 -21.90 -19.36
N LEU A 755 -23.60 -21.92 -18.32
CA LEU A 755 -24.67 -20.97 -18.08
C LEU A 755 -24.29 -20.05 -16.92
N TYR A 756 -24.75 -18.80 -16.99
CA TYR A 756 -24.45 -17.76 -16.02
C TYR A 756 -25.76 -17.19 -15.47
N PHE A 757 -25.80 -17.04 -14.15
CA PHE A 757 -26.96 -16.58 -13.41
C PHE A 757 -26.56 -15.53 -12.38
N ALA A 758 -27.52 -14.76 -11.89
CA ALA A 758 -27.38 -13.98 -10.66
C ALA A 758 -28.52 -14.32 -9.70
N ASP A 759 -28.22 -14.27 -8.41
CA ASP A 759 -29.20 -14.51 -7.35
C ASP A 759 -29.97 -13.21 -7.06
N CYS A 760 -31.30 -13.28 -7.23
CA CYS A 760 -32.23 -12.16 -7.15
C CYS A 760 -33.34 -12.41 -6.12
N VAL A 761 -34.06 -11.36 -5.75
CA VAL A 761 -35.28 -11.49 -4.93
C VAL A 761 -36.30 -12.31 -5.72
N ALA A 762 -36.84 -13.35 -5.08
CA ALA A 762 -37.88 -14.19 -5.67
C ALA A 762 -39.17 -13.40 -5.90
N GLU A 763 -39.76 -13.56 -7.09
CA GLU A 763 -41.05 -12.97 -7.48
C GLU A 763 -42.27 -13.83 -7.08
#